data_AF-A0A7M4F9F4-F1
#
_entry.id   AF-A0A7M4F9F4-F1
#
_cell.length_a   1.000
_cell.length_b   1.000
_cell.length_c   1.000
_cell.angle_alpha   90.00
_cell.angle_beta   90.00
_cell.angle_gamma   90.00
#
_symmetry.space_group_name_H-M   'P 1'
#
loop_
_entity.id
_entity.type
_entity.pdbx_description
1 polymer ?
#
loop_
_entity_poly.entity_id
_entity_poly.type
_entity_poly.pdbx_seq_one_letter_code
_entity_poly.pdbx_strand_id
1 'polypeptide(L)'
;MTKKRKRQEDFQKVKLKVGKKKPKLENVTDTNFKTKAIQIPEQLKEDGMLPVQNRKLNIKDLLSQMHHYSAGVKQSALVGLKDLLSQYPFIIDAHLSNIISEVAAVFTDKDSGVRGAAVCLLQFLASKLRAEQIAPYFPLVSAHLSSAMTHISEGIQEDSLKVLDILLEEYPVLLTDRSSILLKNFVELISHQQLSKRLKNRQKISWMLSVNPNRRVTSQQWRLNVLVRLRKFLRALVDGVSELEDEEGLQEQKEGSLSLKNPVCTNWKEHASNQQPIQLYENGGSLVSMTDRMEKGLSSAENVKGFIEIIIPLLIECWIEASPAQLGAPVLGNLLEPESQQLMQQVLNIIHLLWKLTKQHDEMHKMEVWLRVNYLVDFKQHFMRHFPYSFQETVKHKKKDSYKSNNIDHLLLNLILCDIMVSLSSASTLHMDSDWLDRIRNFVTDTLQDGSKLNSKQLNRLLGVTWRLMQIQRNKVAAETLIKAVFTLYQQKNLLFPVRTLLLKFFSRVYQKEELTNLFCHKMADQNRSKILSRWLAGLPLQLVLLGSKNPELSNQLIDTIHSAASHSKKELLQSLQAIVSRIYDPLDGTLVLLPAESQQRLVQLVYFLPCLPTSLLSSLSRCCIMGRMSSELAATLIGILHMRSSFAGWKCQVQEGSLNDIDYFSFFFSTLTGFSREELMSLQSIRGKPHISQTQLSPVRLYLTDLDQFLHHWSVTEVVCHSLSTIPSRSQCFDILQSGICKYLVGMAVIPDSTAGSILCAINKLLDQACILSENLHKFLASCCYSLLYFLLTLDKEDAEHIQKRDVLWGSCISMLALLPRVLRLMLQSLQVSRVCREELPVIAQLLRLLIQHGQLRSHMVTNELLVQQIIKDMMTLKTGEVQEQWLTDLHYCFNIYLASHPQGPGPMNTVY
;
A
#
# COMPACT_ATOMS: atom_id res chain seq x y z
N MET A 1 92.47 4.32 -90.36
CA MET A 1 92.46 3.01 -91.05
C MET A 1 91.23 2.22 -90.64
N THR A 2 90.50 1.71 -91.62
CA THR A 2 89.22 0.97 -91.54
C THR A 2 89.43 -0.53 -91.30
N LYS A 3 88.53 -1.21 -90.56
CA LYS A 3 88.36 -2.68 -90.64
C LYS A 3 86.87 -3.08 -90.62
N LYS A 4 86.46 -3.77 -91.69
CA LYS A 4 85.12 -4.28 -92.02
C LYS A 4 84.68 -5.45 -91.13
N ARG A 5 83.38 -5.57 -90.88
CA ARG A 5 82.66 -6.71 -90.24
C ARG A 5 82.75 -8.00 -91.10
N LYS A 6 82.98 -9.16 -90.48
CA LYS A 6 82.83 -10.51 -91.09
C LYS A 6 81.36 -10.98 -91.01
N ARG A 7 80.84 -11.62 -92.07
CA ARG A 7 79.50 -12.26 -92.17
C ARG A 7 79.37 -13.45 -91.18
N GLN A 8 78.21 -13.59 -90.53
CA GLN A 8 77.79 -14.77 -89.75
C GLN A 8 77.07 -15.77 -90.66
N GLU A 9 77.31 -17.07 -90.49
CA GLU A 9 76.65 -18.16 -91.23
C GLU A 9 75.33 -18.59 -90.56
N ASP A 10 74.32 -18.92 -91.38
CA ASP A 10 72.93 -19.17 -90.96
C ASP A 10 72.69 -20.52 -90.24
N PHE A 11 73.62 -21.47 -90.33
CA PHE A 11 73.53 -22.75 -89.63
C PHE A 11 74.78 -23.01 -88.80
N GLN A 12 74.66 -22.86 -87.48
CA GLN A 12 75.75 -23.14 -86.54
C GLN A 12 75.54 -24.49 -85.87
N LYS A 13 76.22 -25.52 -86.37
CA LYS A 13 76.30 -26.80 -85.66
C LYS A 13 77.07 -26.62 -84.35
N VAL A 14 76.36 -26.77 -83.22
CA VAL A 14 76.97 -26.72 -81.89
C VAL A 14 77.99 -27.86 -81.77
N LYS A 15 79.25 -27.52 -81.49
CA LYS A 15 80.35 -28.50 -81.34
C LYS A 15 79.99 -29.55 -80.28
N LEU A 16 80.14 -30.82 -80.64
CA LEU A 16 79.93 -31.97 -79.75
C LEU A 16 80.83 -31.86 -78.52
N LYS A 17 80.23 -31.63 -77.34
CA LYS A 17 80.91 -31.71 -76.05
C LYS A 17 80.73 -33.11 -75.47
N VAL A 18 81.82 -33.86 -75.45
CA VAL A 18 81.90 -35.24 -74.92
C VAL A 18 81.43 -35.25 -73.46
N GLY A 19 80.55 -36.21 -73.09
CA GLY A 19 79.98 -36.35 -71.75
C GLY A 19 78.60 -35.72 -71.52
N LYS A 20 78.04 -34.96 -72.49
CA LYS A 20 76.66 -34.46 -72.43
C LYS A 20 75.74 -35.27 -73.36
N LYS A 21 74.49 -35.50 -72.94
CA LYS A 21 73.48 -36.20 -73.76
C LYS A 21 73.36 -35.50 -75.12
N LYS A 22 73.36 -36.29 -76.20
CA LYS A 22 73.25 -35.80 -77.58
C LYS A 22 72.06 -34.84 -77.68
N PRO A 23 72.26 -33.57 -78.10
CA PRO A 23 71.16 -32.63 -78.26
C PRO A 23 70.15 -33.21 -79.25
N LYS A 24 68.85 -33.04 -78.94
CA LYS A 24 67.76 -33.49 -79.81
C LYS A 24 67.93 -32.81 -81.18
N LEU A 25 67.59 -33.54 -82.25
CA LEU A 25 67.65 -33.00 -83.60
C LEU A 25 66.76 -31.75 -83.69
N GLU A 26 67.18 -30.75 -84.48
CA GLU A 26 66.50 -29.44 -84.58
C GLU A 26 65.03 -29.54 -85.03
N ASN A 27 64.63 -30.66 -85.63
CA ASN A 27 63.27 -30.94 -86.07
C ASN A 27 62.37 -31.63 -85.02
N VAL A 28 62.82 -31.80 -83.77
CA VAL A 28 62.01 -32.45 -82.72
C VAL A 28 61.10 -31.44 -82.02
N THR A 29 59.79 -31.60 -82.18
CA THR A 29 58.78 -30.86 -81.43
C THR A 29 58.66 -31.43 -80.00
N ASP A 30 58.79 -30.57 -78.98
CA ASP A 30 58.61 -30.96 -77.58
C ASP A 30 57.13 -30.94 -77.19
N THR A 31 56.57 -32.09 -76.81
CA THR A 31 55.16 -32.26 -76.43
C THR A 31 54.92 -32.14 -74.92
N ASN A 32 55.93 -31.78 -74.13
CA ASN A 32 55.75 -31.53 -72.70
C ASN A 32 55.16 -30.13 -72.45
N PHE A 33 53.84 -30.04 -72.31
CA PHE A 33 53.20 -28.87 -71.74
C PHE A 33 52.60 -29.18 -70.36
N LYS A 34 52.59 -28.17 -69.49
CA LYS A 34 51.93 -28.22 -68.18
C LYS A 34 50.93 -27.08 -68.10
N THR A 35 49.70 -27.40 -67.74
CA THR A 35 48.64 -26.43 -67.48
C THR A 35 48.47 -26.24 -65.97
N LYS A 36 48.33 -24.99 -65.52
CA LYS A 36 47.98 -24.62 -64.14
C LYS A 36 46.58 -24.01 -64.12
N ALA A 37 45.77 -24.40 -63.15
CA ALA A 37 44.45 -23.82 -62.95
C ALA A 37 44.57 -22.38 -62.42
N ILE A 38 43.75 -21.47 -62.96
CA ILE A 38 43.64 -20.09 -62.48
C ILE A 38 42.77 -20.10 -61.22
N GLN A 39 43.33 -19.72 -60.07
CA GLN A 39 42.53 -19.46 -58.87
C GLN A 39 42.00 -18.03 -58.92
N ILE A 40 40.69 -17.90 -59.13
CA ILE A 40 40.00 -16.63 -59.04
C ILE A 40 39.59 -16.45 -57.56
N PRO A 41 39.96 -15.33 -56.90
CA PRO A 41 39.48 -15.06 -55.54
C PRO A 41 37.95 -15.05 -55.56
N GLU A 42 37.32 -15.69 -54.57
CA GLU A 42 35.86 -15.80 -54.49
C GLU A 42 35.23 -14.40 -54.51
N GLN A 43 34.68 -14.02 -55.66
CA GLN A 43 33.75 -12.89 -55.75
C GLN A 43 32.47 -13.34 -55.05
N LEU A 44 31.93 -12.47 -54.16
CA LEU A 44 30.77 -12.72 -53.30
C LEU A 44 29.76 -13.68 -53.95
N LYS A 45 29.77 -14.96 -53.52
CA LYS A 45 28.81 -15.96 -53.99
C LYS A 45 27.43 -15.60 -53.45
N GLU A 46 26.39 -15.68 -54.28
CA GLU A 46 25.00 -15.56 -53.84
C GLU A 46 24.65 -16.76 -52.97
N ASP A 47 24.81 -16.63 -51.65
CA ASP A 47 24.36 -17.63 -50.69
C ASP A 47 22.89 -17.33 -50.34
N GLY A 48 21.96 -17.92 -51.09
CA GLY A 48 20.51 -17.68 -50.97
C GLY A 48 19.87 -18.10 -49.64
N MET A 49 20.67 -18.60 -48.70
CA MET A 49 20.23 -19.13 -47.41
C MET A 49 20.48 -18.21 -46.21
N LEU A 50 21.29 -17.15 -46.36
CA LEU A 50 21.62 -16.24 -45.25
C LEU A 50 20.72 -15.00 -45.27
N PRO A 51 20.37 -14.41 -44.12
CA PRO A 51 19.63 -13.15 -44.07
C PRO A 51 20.45 -12.01 -44.65
N VAL A 52 19.86 -11.26 -45.58
CA VAL A 52 20.57 -10.22 -46.32
C VAL A 52 19.76 -8.93 -46.35
N GLN A 53 20.45 -7.79 -46.27
CA GLN A 53 19.81 -6.48 -46.38
C GLN A 53 19.31 -6.23 -47.83
N ASN A 54 18.49 -5.18 -48.06
CA ASN A 54 17.99 -4.75 -49.38
C ASN A 54 19.07 -4.58 -50.48
N ARG A 55 20.35 -4.42 -50.10
CA ARG A 55 21.50 -4.34 -51.01
C ARG A 55 22.30 -5.63 -51.15
N LYS A 56 21.74 -6.77 -50.71
CA LYS A 56 22.39 -8.08 -50.69
C LYS A 56 23.71 -8.14 -49.87
N LEU A 57 23.83 -7.36 -48.80
CA LEU A 57 24.94 -7.46 -47.84
C LEU A 57 24.53 -8.28 -46.60
N ASN A 58 25.38 -9.24 -46.20
CA ASN A 58 25.20 -10.01 -44.97
C ASN A 58 25.79 -9.25 -43.76
N ILE A 59 25.57 -9.76 -42.54
CA ILE A 59 26.07 -9.11 -41.32
C ILE A 59 27.60 -8.97 -41.28
N LYS A 60 28.36 -9.95 -41.78
CA LYS A 60 29.83 -9.89 -41.79
C LYS A 60 30.33 -8.80 -42.74
N ASP A 61 29.68 -8.65 -43.90
CA ASP A 61 29.99 -7.60 -44.86
C ASP A 61 29.74 -6.22 -44.26
N LEU A 62 28.59 -6.03 -43.60
CA LEU A 62 28.22 -4.76 -42.96
C LEU A 62 29.19 -4.39 -41.83
N LEU A 63 29.54 -5.34 -40.95
CA LEU A 63 30.52 -5.10 -39.88
C LEU A 63 31.91 -4.76 -40.46
N SER A 64 32.33 -5.42 -41.54
CA SER A 64 33.62 -5.11 -42.18
C SER A 64 33.65 -3.71 -42.82
N GLN A 65 32.52 -3.24 -43.36
CA GLN A 65 32.41 -1.91 -43.97
C GLN A 65 32.49 -0.78 -42.95
N MET A 66 32.26 -1.05 -41.66
CA MET A 66 32.44 -0.06 -40.59
C MET A 66 33.91 0.36 -40.40
N HIS A 67 34.87 -0.42 -40.91
CA HIS A 67 36.31 -0.09 -40.90
C HIS A 67 36.78 0.65 -42.16
N HIS A 68 35.89 0.89 -43.13
CA HIS A 68 36.26 1.48 -44.42
C HIS A 68 36.67 2.95 -44.28
N TYR A 69 37.66 3.41 -45.05
CA TYR A 69 38.17 4.79 -44.94
C TYR A 69 37.11 5.88 -45.29
N SER A 70 36.12 5.54 -46.11
CA SER A 70 35.03 6.46 -46.51
C SER A 70 33.92 6.55 -45.47
N ALA A 71 33.66 7.75 -44.95
CA ALA A 71 32.59 8.04 -44.00
C ALA A 71 31.20 7.66 -44.53
N GLY A 72 30.91 7.91 -45.81
CA GLY A 72 29.61 7.57 -46.42
C GLY A 72 29.35 6.06 -46.47
N VAL A 73 30.41 5.25 -46.65
CA VAL A 73 30.32 3.78 -46.61
C VAL A 73 30.05 3.30 -45.19
N LYS A 74 30.80 3.82 -44.21
CA LYS A 74 30.60 3.51 -42.78
C LYS A 74 29.19 3.85 -42.31
N GLN A 75 28.70 5.05 -42.65
CA GLN A 75 27.36 5.49 -42.31
C GLN A 75 26.29 4.59 -42.95
N SER A 76 26.46 4.24 -44.23
CA SER A 76 25.54 3.32 -44.93
C SER A 76 25.55 1.93 -44.30
N ALA A 77 26.70 1.46 -43.83
CA ALA A 77 26.83 0.17 -43.16
C ALA A 77 26.09 0.15 -41.80
N LEU A 78 26.20 1.22 -41.01
CA LEU A 78 25.47 1.36 -39.73
C LEU A 78 23.96 1.41 -39.93
N VAL A 79 23.48 2.20 -40.89
CA VAL A 79 22.06 2.26 -41.25
C VAL A 79 21.60 0.91 -41.78
N GLY A 80 22.40 0.27 -42.62
CA GLY A 80 22.06 -1.03 -43.17
C GLY A 80 22.05 -2.17 -42.17
N LEU A 81 22.93 -2.11 -41.16
CA LEU A 81 22.91 -3.02 -40.03
C LEU A 81 21.62 -2.84 -39.22
N LYS A 82 21.19 -1.60 -38.97
CA LYS A 82 19.90 -1.32 -38.31
C LYS A 82 18.72 -1.93 -39.07
N ASP A 83 18.68 -1.76 -40.39
CA ASP A 83 17.62 -2.32 -41.24
C ASP A 83 17.62 -3.86 -41.19
N LEU A 84 18.79 -4.49 -41.29
CA LEU A 84 18.95 -5.94 -41.24
C LEU A 84 18.46 -6.51 -39.90
N LEU A 85 18.87 -5.92 -38.79
CA LEU A 85 18.47 -6.35 -37.44
C LEU A 85 16.99 -6.10 -37.16
N SER A 86 16.38 -5.11 -37.82
CA SER A 86 14.93 -4.87 -37.74
C SER A 86 14.13 -5.94 -38.47
N GLN A 87 14.64 -6.43 -39.61
CA GLN A 87 14.01 -7.49 -40.40
C GLN A 87 14.23 -8.88 -39.79
N TYR A 88 15.39 -9.11 -39.17
CA TYR A 88 15.79 -10.42 -38.63
C TYR A 88 16.33 -10.31 -37.19
N PRO A 89 15.45 -10.19 -36.17
CA PRO A 89 15.88 -9.97 -34.78
C PRO A 89 16.76 -11.08 -34.19
N PHE A 90 16.61 -12.33 -34.62
CA PHE A 90 17.40 -13.47 -34.13
C PHE A 90 18.92 -13.32 -34.40
N ILE A 91 19.30 -12.46 -35.35
CA ILE A 91 20.71 -12.16 -35.65
C ILE A 91 21.36 -11.42 -34.48
N ILE A 92 20.58 -10.64 -33.72
CA ILE A 92 21.06 -9.91 -32.55
C ILE A 92 21.64 -10.91 -31.54
N ASP A 93 20.89 -11.95 -31.18
CA ASP A 93 21.33 -12.96 -30.21
C ASP A 93 22.55 -13.75 -30.73
N ALA A 94 22.59 -14.05 -32.03
CA ALA A 94 23.69 -14.81 -32.65
C ALA A 94 25.01 -14.03 -32.74
N HIS A 95 24.97 -12.70 -32.86
CA HIS A 95 26.14 -11.87 -33.16
C HIS A 95 26.34 -10.68 -32.21
N LEU A 96 25.69 -10.69 -31.04
CA LEU A 96 25.65 -9.56 -30.09
C LEU A 96 27.04 -9.00 -29.77
N SER A 97 28.00 -9.86 -29.42
CA SER A 97 29.37 -9.46 -29.09
C SER A 97 30.03 -8.63 -30.18
N ASN A 98 29.89 -9.06 -31.44
CA ASN A 98 30.53 -8.42 -32.58
C ASN A 98 29.83 -7.09 -32.91
N ILE A 99 28.49 -7.08 -32.85
CA ILE A 99 27.70 -5.87 -33.09
C ILE A 99 28.07 -4.79 -32.06
N ILE A 100 28.06 -5.11 -30.76
CA ILE A 100 28.35 -4.14 -29.70
C ILE A 100 29.80 -3.63 -29.77
N SER A 101 30.76 -4.52 -30.04
CA SER A 101 32.17 -4.13 -30.19
C SER A 101 32.39 -3.13 -31.32
N GLU A 102 31.81 -3.39 -32.49
CA GLU A 102 31.97 -2.53 -33.66
C GLU A 102 31.21 -1.20 -33.51
N VAL A 103 30.00 -1.23 -32.96
CA VAL A 103 29.23 -0.01 -32.70
C VAL A 103 29.91 0.88 -31.67
N ALA A 104 30.46 0.31 -30.58
CA ALA A 104 31.16 1.07 -29.56
C ALA A 104 32.44 1.74 -30.08
N ALA A 105 33.19 1.06 -30.96
CA ALA A 105 34.39 1.62 -31.58
C ALA A 105 34.12 2.90 -32.39
N VAL A 106 32.92 3.02 -32.98
CA VAL A 106 32.53 4.15 -33.83
C VAL A 106 32.17 5.41 -33.05
N PHE A 107 32.02 5.34 -31.71
CA PHE A 107 31.72 6.54 -30.89
C PHE A 107 32.78 7.65 -31.03
N THR A 108 34.01 7.29 -31.38
CA THR A 108 35.13 8.22 -31.58
C THR A 108 35.47 8.46 -33.05
N ASP A 109 34.59 8.09 -34.00
CA ASP A 109 34.84 8.34 -35.43
C ASP A 109 34.93 9.86 -35.71
N LYS A 110 35.78 10.22 -36.67
CA LYS A 110 36.06 11.62 -37.02
C LYS A 110 34.83 12.30 -37.64
N ASP A 111 34.00 11.57 -38.36
CA ASP A 111 32.84 12.10 -39.07
C ASP A 111 31.58 12.13 -38.19
N SER A 112 30.88 13.28 -38.16
CA SER A 112 29.68 13.43 -37.31
C SER A 112 28.47 12.65 -37.82
N GLY A 113 28.37 12.42 -39.14
CA GLY A 113 27.28 11.63 -39.73
C GLY A 113 27.39 10.15 -39.34
N VAL A 114 28.62 9.63 -39.32
CA VAL A 114 28.92 8.26 -38.87
C VAL A 114 28.58 8.09 -37.38
N ARG A 115 29.04 9.01 -36.51
CA ARG A 115 28.68 8.99 -35.07
C ARG A 115 27.17 9.09 -34.85
N GLY A 116 26.49 9.97 -35.57
CA GLY A 116 25.04 10.10 -35.53
C GLY A 116 24.31 8.79 -35.88
N ALA A 117 24.76 8.09 -36.92
CA ALA A 117 24.21 6.78 -37.28
C ALA A 117 24.47 5.72 -36.20
N ALA A 118 25.64 5.73 -35.56
CA ALA A 118 25.97 4.84 -34.44
C ALA A 118 25.07 5.09 -33.22
N VAL A 119 24.80 6.34 -32.85
CA VAL A 119 23.84 6.71 -31.79
C VAL A 119 22.44 6.18 -32.12
N CYS A 120 21.97 6.36 -33.36
CA CYS A 120 20.65 5.86 -33.79
C CYS A 120 20.55 4.32 -33.79
N LEU A 121 21.65 3.61 -34.07
CA LEU A 121 21.72 2.16 -33.99
C LEU A 121 21.77 1.69 -32.53
N LEU A 122 22.54 2.36 -31.68
CA LEU A 122 22.59 2.06 -30.24
C LEU A 122 21.22 2.22 -29.59
N GLN A 123 20.48 3.30 -29.88
CA GLN A 123 19.12 3.49 -29.36
C GLN A 123 18.20 2.33 -29.78
N PHE A 124 18.31 1.88 -31.04
CA PHE A 124 17.54 0.76 -31.54
C PHE A 124 17.89 -0.53 -30.81
N LEU A 125 19.18 -0.85 -30.66
CA LEU A 125 19.65 -2.02 -29.95
C LEU A 125 19.22 -2.00 -28.47
N ALA A 126 19.32 -0.85 -27.81
CA ALA A 126 18.98 -0.71 -26.41
C ALA A 126 17.49 -1.05 -26.16
N SER A 127 16.59 -0.59 -27.05
CA SER A 127 15.15 -0.93 -26.99
C SER A 127 14.81 -2.41 -27.20
N LYS A 128 15.79 -3.24 -27.61
CA LYS A 128 15.63 -4.67 -27.91
C LYS A 128 16.37 -5.59 -26.93
N LEU A 129 17.34 -5.06 -26.20
CA LEU A 129 18.24 -5.84 -25.34
C LEU A 129 17.93 -5.60 -23.87
N ARG A 130 17.78 -6.69 -23.11
CA ARG A 130 17.67 -6.59 -21.64
C ARG A 130 19.03 -6.33 -21.00
N ALA A 131 19.02 -5.77 -19.79
CA ALA A 131 20.24 -5.44 -19.05
C ALA A 131 21.17 -6.67 -18.88
N GLU A 132 20.62 -7.87 -18.65
CA GLU A 132 21.43 -9.08 -18.46
C GLU A 132 22.18 -9.51 -19.73
N GLN A 133 21.65 -9.20 -20.91
CA GLN A 133 22.25 -9.57 -22.19
C GLN A 133 23.43 -8.66 -22.55
N ILE A 134 23.34 -7.36 -22.23
CA ILE A 134 24.40 -6.39 -22.52
C ILE A 134 25.47 -6.31 -21.42
N ALA A 135 25.15 -6.72 -20.18
CA ALA A 135 26.04 -6.64 -19.02
C ALA A 135 27.47 -7.15 -19.26
N PRO A 136 27.72 -8.31 -19.91
CA PRO A 136 29.07 -8.79 -20.18
C PRO A 136 29.91 -7.86 -21.07
N TYR A 137 29.26 -7.10 -21.95
CA TYR A 137 29.89 -6.19 -22.92
C TYR A 137 29.89 -4.74 -22.44
N PHE A 138 29.12 -4.43 -21.39
CA PHE A 138 29.01 -3.09 -20.82
C PHE A 138 30.38 -2.48 -20.41
N PRO A 139 31.35 -3.26 -19.89
CA PRO A 139 32.73 -2.84 -19.74
C PRO A 139 33.37 -2.19 -20.98
N LEU A 140 33.13 -2.74 -22.16
CA LEU A 140 33.69 -2.24 -23.41
C LEU A 140 32.99 -0.94 -23.83
N VAL A 141 31.66 -0.93 -23.78
CA VAL A 141 30.83 0.22 -24.11
C VAL A 141 31.18 1.42 -23.24
N SER A 142 31.31 1.21 -21.93
CA SER A 142 31.69 2.25 -20.95
C SER A 142 33.10 2.80 -21.18
N ALA A 143 34.05 1.97 -21.62
CA ALA A 143 35.41 2.42 -21.94
C ALA A 143 35.44 3.30 -23.19
N HIS A 144 34.74 2.90 -24.26
CA HIS A 144 34.61 3.72 -25.48
C HIS A 144 33.87 5.04 -25.22
N LEU A 145 32.82 5.01 -24.41
CA LEU A 145 32.15 6.23 -23.96
C LEU A 145 33.10 7.16 -23.20
N SER A 146 33.87 6.61 -22.24
CA SER A 146 34.83 7.39 -21.45
C SER A 146 35.91 8.03 -22.34
N SER A 147 36.39 7.29 -23.34
CA SER A 147 37.32 7.81 -24.34
C SER A 147 36.70 8.90 -25.22
N ALA A 148 35.41 8.80 -25.54
CA ALA A 148 34.71 9.81 -26.34
C ALA A 148 34.44 11.10 -25.52
N MET A 149 34.08 10.97 -24.25
CA MET A 149 33.86 12.10 -23.33
C MET A 149 35.14 12.90 -23.07
N THR A 150 36.30 12.25 -23.03
CA THR A 150 37.61 12.91 -22.80
C THR A 150 38.38 13.17 -24.10
N HIS A 151 37.73 13.02 -25.25
CA HIS A 151 38.37 13.16 -26.56
C HIS A 151 38.79 14.61 -26.84
N ILE A 152 39.89 14.82 -27.56
CA ILE A 152 40.44 16.18 -27.85
C ILE A 152 39.48 17.01 -28.73
N SER A 153 38.68 16.36 -29.57
CA SER A 153 37.67 17.01 -30.42
C SER A 153 36.35 17.20 -29.67
N GLU A 154 35.96 18.47 -29.48
CA GLU A 154 34.72 18.86 -28.81
C GLU A 154 33.46 18.29 -29.47
N GLY A 155 33.44 18.13 -30.80
CA GLY A 155 32.30 17.53 -31.50
C GLY A 155 32.10 16.06 -31.16
N ILE A 156 33.17 15.33 -30.85
CA ILE A 156 33.09 13.95 -30.35
C ILE A 156 32.63 13.93 -28.89
N GLN A 157 33.12 14.87 -28.07
CA GLN A 157 32.64 15.03 -26.70
C GLN A 157 31.12 15.30 -26.68
N GLU A 158 30.62 16.21 -27.52
CA GLU A 158 29.20 16.55 -27.61
C GLU A 158 28.33 15.34 -28.00
N ASP A 159 28.73 14.57 -29.03
CA ASP A 159 27.99 13.38 -29.45
C ASP A 159 28.08 12.24 -28.42
N SER A 160 29.17 12.14 -27.65
CA SER A 160 29.31 11.18 -26.56
C SER A 160 28.24 11.37 -25.46
N LEU A 161 27.80 12.61 -25.24
CA LEU A 161 26.74 12.92 -24.27
C LEU A 161 25.38 12.36 -24.72
N LYS A 162 25.15 12.18 -26.03
CA LYS A 162 23.96 11.50 -26.56
C LYS A 162 24.02 10.00 -26.28
N VAL A 163 25.19 9.37 -26.48
CA VAL A 163 25.42 7.97 -26.10
C VAL A 163 25.15 7.76 -24.61
N LEU A 164 25.66 8.67 -23.77
CA LEU A 164 25.44 8.65 -22.33
C LEU A 164 23.96 8.76 -21.95
N ASP A 165 23.16 9.60 -22.62
CA ASP A 165 21.72 9.69 -22.37
C ASP A 165 21.01 8.35 -22.62
N ILE A 166 21.35 7.64 -23.71
CA ILE A 166 20.77 6.32 -24.03
C ILE A 166 21.07 5.32 -22.91
N LEU A 167 22.33 5.26 -22.47
CA LEU A 167 22.74 4.31 -21.44
C LEU A 167 22.16 4.64 -20.06
N LEU A 168 21.98 5.93 -19.75
CA LEU A 168 21.31 6.37 -18.52
C LEU A 168 19.83 6.02 -18.48
N GLU A 169 19.16 6.04 -19.63
CA GLU A 169 17.73 5.74 -19.76
C GLU A 169 17.45 4.24 -19.74
N GLU A 170 18.25 3.46 -20.46
CA GLU A 170 17.99 2.02 -20.67
C GLU A 170 18.77 1.12 -19.69
N TYR A 171 19.96 1.55 -19.22
CA TYR A 171 20.86 0.73 -18.41
C TYR A 171 21.51 1.48 -17.21
N PRO A 172 20.72 2.16 -16.35
CA PRO A 172 21.26 2.99 -15.27
C PRO A 172 22.15 2.22 -14.28
N VAL A 173 21.74 1.01 -13.85
CA VAL A 173 22.46 0.21 -12.86
C VAL A 173 23.86 -0.20 -13.38
N LEU A 174 23.94 -0.72 -14.60
CA LEU A 174 25.21 -1.12 -15.22
C LEU A 174 26.16 0.07 -15.42
N LEU A 175 25.62 1.26 -15.67
CA LEU A 175 26.40 2.49 -15.82
C LEU A 175 26.99 2.96 -14.48
N THR A 176 26.25 2.77 -13.38
CA THR A 176 26.69 3.19 -12.03
C THR A 176 27.84 2.37 -11.46
N ASP A 177 28.03 1.12 -11.91
CA ASP A 177 29.12 0.23 -11.49
C ASP A 177 30.52 0.82 -11.76
N ARG A 178 30.62 1.77 -12.70
CA ARG A 178 31.88 2.46 -13.08
C ARG A 178 31.87 3.95 -12.77
N SER A 179 31.23 4.31 -11.66
CA SER A 179 31.04 5.70 -11.26
C SER A 179 32.33 6.51 -11.09
N SER A 180 33.41 5.92 -10.59
CA SER A 180 34.69 6.61 -10.38
C SER A 180 35.24 7.27 -11.66
N ILE A 181 35.24 6.54 -12.77
CA ILE A 181 35.78 6.98 -14.06
C ILE A 181 34.85 8.04 -14.68
N LEU A 182 33.54 7.76 -14.72
CA LEU A 182 32.57 8.66 -15.34
C LEU A 182 32.46 10.00 -14.59
N LEU A 183 32.52 10.00 -13.26
CA LEU A 183 32.52 11.22 -12.45
C LEU A 183 33.75 12.10 -12.75
N LYS A 184 34.92 11.49 -12.94
CA LYS A 184 36.12 12.21 -13.37
C LYS A 184 35.93 12.83 -14.76
N ASN A 185 35.36 12.08 -15.70
CA ASN A 185 35.07 12.59 -17.05
C ASN A 185 34.10 13.79 -17.00
N PHE A 186 33.08 13.76 -16.14
CA PHE A 186 32.19 14.91 -15.94
C PHE A 186 32.91 16.16 -15.43
N VAL A 187 33.86 16.00 -14.51
CA VAL A 187 34.69 17.10 -14.00
C VAL A 187 35.56 17.68 -15.12
N GLU A 188 36.19 16.84 -15.93
CA GLU A 188 37.04 17.26 -17.06
C GLU A 188 36.24 17.96 -18.18
N LEU A 189 34.96 17.60 -18.37
CA LEU A 189 34.08 18.25 -19.35
C LEU A 189 33.66 19.68 -18.95
N ILE A 190 33.65 19.99 -17.64
CA ILE A 190 33.29 21.33 -17.13
C ILE A 190 34.52 22.16 -16.75
N SER A 191 35.68 21.53 -16.52
CA SER A 191 36.86 22.18 -15.96
C SER A 191 38.19 21.64 -16.52
N HIS A 192 39.26 22.42 -16.38
CA HIS A 192 40.62 21.97 -16.69
C HIS A 192 41.50 21.97 -15.44
N GLN A 193 42.41 21.01 -15.36
CA GLN A 193 43.36 20.88 -14.25
C GLN A 193 44.51 21.89 -14.41
N GLN A 194 44.71 22.77 -13.42
CA GLN A 194 45.89 23.65 -13.38
C GLN A 194 46.96 23.11 -12.43
N LEU A 195 48.18 22.94 -12.95
CA LEU A 195 49.38 22.78 -12.14
C LEU A 195 49.82 24.16 -11.64
N SER A 196 49.43 24.53 -10.42
CA SER A 196 49.86 25.79 -9.81
C SER A 196 51.38 25.75 -9.54
N LYS A 197 52.15 26.48 -10.35
CA LYS A 197 53.59 26.72 -10.11
C LYS A 197 53.87 27.75 -9.01
N ARG A 198 52.89 28.10 -8.15
CA ARG A 198 53.03 29.21 -7.20
C ARG A 198 52.78 28.81 -5.75
N LEU A 199 53.88 28.87 -5.00
CA LEU A 199 54.10 28.81 -3.55
C LEU A 199 53.99 27.45 -2.84
N LYS A 200 55.12 27.11 -2.20
CA LYS A 200 55.35 26.00 -1.26
C LYS A 200 54.40 26.10 -0.06
N ASN A 201 53.28 25.37 -0.10
CA ASN A 201 52.80 24.50 0.99
C ASN A 201 51.40 23.96 0.62
N ARG A 202 51.27 22.63 0.62
CA ARG A 202 50.16 21.79 0.13
C ARG A 202 50.03 21.75 -1.39
N GLN A 203 50.38 20.60 -1.97
CA GLN A 203 50.00 20.21 -3.33
C GLN A 203 48.47 20.10 -3.39
N LYS A 204 47.77 21.22 -3.57
CA LYS A 204 46.33 21.24 -3.82
C LYS A 204 46.14 21.42 -5.32
N ILE A 205 45.72 20.35 -5.99
CA ILE A 205 45.28 20.38 -7.38
C ILE A 205 44.07 21.32 -7.45
N SER A 206 44.14 22.38 -8.25
CA SER A 206 43.04 23.33 -8.45
C SER A 206 42.44 23.12 -9.82
N TRP A 207 41.11 22.93 -9.86
CA TRP A 207 40.34 22.87 -11.09
C TRP A 207 39.75 24.26 -11.36
N MET A 208 39.70 24.67 -12.63
CA MET A 208 39.07 25.92 -13.05
C MET A 208 38.08 25.66 -14.18
N LEU A 209 36.97 26.40 -14.23
CA LEU A 209 35.99 26.28 -15.31
C LEU A 209 36.64 26.41 -16.69
N SER A 210 36.28 25.47 -17.56
CA SER A 210 36.61 25.52 -18.97
C SER A 210 35.83 26.66 -19.64
N VAL A 211 36.45 27.32 -20.61
CA VAL A 211 35.80 28.26 -21.51
C VAL A 211 35.67 27.53 -22.84
N ASN A 212 34.44 27.31 -23.30
CA ASN A 212 34.19 26.64 -24.57
C ASN A 212 34.29 27.67 -25.72
N PRO A 213 35.29 27.60 -26.61
CA PRO A 213 35.46 28.57 -27.69
C PRO A 213 34.63 28.25 -28.95
N ASN A 214 33.86 27.15 -28.95
CA ASN A 214 33.11 26.72 -30.13
C ASN A 214 31.94 27.68 -30.43
N ARG A 215 31.81 28.13 -31.68
CA ARG A 215 30.86 29.20 -32.08
C ARG A 215 29.36 28.84 -31.98
N ARG A 216 29.00 27.60 -31.63
CA ARG A 216 27.62 27.08 -31.70
C ARG A 216 26.86 27.17 -30.37
N VAL A 217 27.55 27.08 -29.23
CA VAL A 217 26.95 26.99 -27.90
C VAL A 217 27.78 27.82 -26.93
N THR A 218 27.14 28.58 -26.04
CA THR A 218 27.85 29.37 -25.01
C THR A 218 28.48 28.43 -23.97
N SER A 219 29.56 28.87 -23.30
CA SER A 219 30.14 28.11 -22.18
C SER A 219 29.09 27.76 -21.12
N GLN A 220 28.17 28.69 -20.83
CA GLN A 220 27.08 28.48 -19.89
C GLN A 220 26.14 27.35 -20.33
N GLN A 221 25.74 27.33 -21.60
CA GLN A 221 24.86 26.31 -22.15
C GLN A 221 25.56 24.94 -22.26
N TRP A 222 26.86 24.92 -22.55
CA TRP A 222 27.66 23.69 -22.49
C TRP A 222 27.66 23.09 -21.07
N ARG A 223 27.94 23.91 -20.05
CA ARG A 223 27.93 23.45 -18.66
C ARG A 223 26.54 23.00 -18.22
N LEU A 224 25.49 23.71 -18.62
CA LEU A 224 24.12 23.27 -18.36
C LEU A 224 23.88 21.85 -18.94
N ASN A 225 24.29 21.62 -20.19
CA ASN A 225 24.16 20.31 -20.84
C ASN A 225 24.90 19.19 -20.10
N VAL A 226 26.11 19.46 -19.60
CA VAL A 226 26.90 18.48 -18.85
C VAL A 226 26.30 18.24 -17.45
N LEU A 227 25.95 19.31 -16.72
CA LEU A 227 25.42 19.23 -15.36
C LEU A 227 24.03 18.55 -15.29
N VAL A 228 23.17 18.73 -16.31
CA VAL A 228 21.90 17.99 -16.40
C VAL A 228 22.14 16.48 -16.42
N ARG A 229 23.17 16.02 -17.15
CA ARG A 229 23.54 14.60 -17.26
C ARG A 229 24.24 14.10 -16.01
N LEU A 230 25.13 14.90 -15.43
CA LEU A 230 25.74 14.60 -14.12
C LEU A 230 24.65 14.42 -13.05
N ARG A 231 23.64 15.30 -13.00
CA ARG A 231 22.50 15.15 -12.09
C ARG A 231 21.75 13.83 -12.33
N LYS A 232 21.45 13.48 -13.59
CA LYS A 232 20.78 12.19 -13.91
C LYS A 232 21.63 11.01 -13.44
N PHE A 233 22.93 11.05 -13.68
CA PHE A 233 23.88 10.02 -13.26
C PHE A 233 23.96 9.88 -11.73
N LEU A 234 24.08 10.99 -11.00
CA LEU A 234 24.08 10.99 -9.53
C LEU A 234 22.73 10.51 -8.95
N ARG A 235 21.61 10.81 -9.62
CA ARG A 235 20.30 10.28 -9.23
C ARG A 235 20.26 8.76 -9.38
N ALA A 236 20.69 8.22 -10.52
CA ALA A 236 20.79 6.77 -10.71
C ALA A 236 21.68 6.09 -9.64
N LEU A 237 22.75 6.76 -9.20
CA LEU A 237 23.60 6.27 -8.09
C LEU A 237 22.87 6.25 -6.75
N VAL A 238 22.05 7.25 -6.46
CA VAL A 238 21.26 7.31 -5.23
C VAL A 238 20.17 6.23 -5.24
N ASP A 239 19.47 6.06 -6.36
CA ASP A 239 18.33 5.16 -6.49
C ASP A 239 18.78 3.69 -6.54
N GLY A 240 19.93 3.40 -7.17
CA GLY A 240 20.52 2.05 -7.19
C GLY A 240 21.04 1.56 -5.83
N VAL A 241 21.22 2.46 -4.85
CA VAL A 241 21.65 2.15 -3.47
C VAL A 241 20.45 2.01 -2.52
N SER A 242 19.24 2.39 -2.95
CA SER A 242 18.01 2.31 -2.17
C SER A 242 16.90 1.66 -3.01
N GLU A 243 16.81 0.32 -3.00
CA GLU A 243 15.64 -0.35 -3.54
C GLU A 243 14.38 0.12 -2.80
N LEU A 244 13.46 0.72 -3.56
CA LEU A 244 12.11 1.17 -3.18
C LEU A 244 12.06 2.33 -2.17
N GLU A 245 11.98 3.57 -2.66
CA GLU A 245 11.13 4.65 -2.11
C GLU A 245 11.33 5.97 -2.90
N ASP A 246 10.59 6.13 -3.99
CA ASP A 246 10.42 7.42 -4.65
C ASP A 246 9.12 8.06 -4.17
N GLU A 247 9.23 9.04 -3.27
CA GLU A 247 8.37 10.22 -3.13
C GLU A 247 9.05 11.14 -2.09
N GLU A 248 9.96 11.98 -2.57
CA GLU A 248 10.74 12.92 -1.75
C GLU A 248 9.88 13.96 -1.04
N GLY A 249 9.82 13.79 0.29
CA GLY A 249 9.38 14.74 1.30
C GLY A 249 8.59 13.99 2.37
N LEU A 250 8.85 14.34 3.65
CA LEU A 250 8.55 13.50 4.80
C LEU A 250 9.26 12.12 4.71
N GLN A 251 10.60 12.09 4.56
CA GLN A 251 11.38 10.85 4.76
C GLN A 251 11.27 10.35 6.21
N GLU A 252 11.09 9.05 6.40
CA GLU A 252 11.27 8.38 7.69
C GLU A 252 12.75 8.44 8.06
N GLN A 253 13.12 9.31 9.00
CA GLN A 253 14.38 9.17 9.70
C GLN A 253 14.28 7.94 10.58
N LYS A 254 14.73 6.77 10.10
CA LYS A 254 15.12 5.66 10.97
C LYS A 254 16.44 6.04 11.66
N GLU A 255 16.36 6.93 12.64
CA GLU A 255 17.44 7.11 13.61
C GLU A 255 17.43 5.91 14.57
N GLY A 256 18.43 5.03 14.45
CA GLY A 256 18.80 4.05 15.46
C GLY A 256 17.77 2.94 15.71
N SER A 257 18.25 1.71 15.71
CA SER A 257 17.55 0.54 16.24
C SER A 257 17.06 0.76 17.68
N LEU A 258 15.86 1.28 17.83
CA LEU A 258 14.99 1.08 18.97
C LEU A 258 13.67 0.61 18.39
N SER A 259 13.43 -0.68 18.53
CA SER A 259 12.19 -1.40 18.29
C SER A 259 11.06 -0.52 17.79
N LEU A 260 10.73 -0.69 16.50
CA LEU A 260 9.39 -0.42 15.99
C LEU A 260 8.43 -1.19 16.91
N LYS A 261 7.94 -0.54 17.96
CA LYS A 261 6.77 -0.99 18.68
C LYS A 261 5.68 -0.85 17.64
N ASN A 262 5.41 -1.95 16.92
CA ASN A 262 4.10 -2.17 16.33
C ASN A 262 3.10 -1.68 17.38
N PRO A 263 2.19 -0.74 17.04
CA PRO A 263 1.15 -0.34 17.97
C PRO A 263 0.57 -1.64 18.47
N VAL A 264 0.61 -1.86 19.79
CA VAL A 264 0.18 -3.11 20.40
C VAL A 264 -1.20 -3.39 19.80
N CYS A 265 -1.25 -4.32 18.86
CA CYS A 265 -2.50 -4.87 18.41
C CYS A 265 -2.86 -5.76 19.57
N THR A 266 -3.45 -5.15 20.60
CA THR A 266 -4.09 -5.87 21.69
C THR A 266 -5.04 -6.80 20.99
N ASN A 267 -4.71 -8.08 20.96
CA ASN A 267 -5.59 -9.10 20.43
C ASN A 267 -6.73 -9.19 21.45
N TRP A 268 -7.74 -8.33 21.27
CA TRP A 268 -8.86 -8.20 22.20
C TRP A 268 -9.61 -9.53 22.38
N LYS A 269 -9.44 -10.48 21.45
CA LYS A 269 -9.94 -11.85 21.54
C LYS A 269 -9.29 -12.66 22.66
N GLU A 270 -8.02 -12.44 23.01
CA GLU A 270 -7.30 -13.21 24.04
C GLU A 270 -7.50 -12.66 25.46
N HIS A 271 -7.84 -11.37 25.59
CA HIS A 271 -8.17 -10.78 26.89
C HIS A 271 -9.63 -10.99 27.32
N ALA A 272 -10.54 -11.32 26.40
CA ALA A 272 -11.94 -11.60 26.72
C ALA A 272 -12.17 -13.02 27.29
N SER A 273 -11.20 -13.94 27.15
CA SER A 273 -11.35 -15.36 27.47
C SER A 273 -10.49 -15.87 28.63
N ASN A 274 -9.71 -15.01 29.31
CA ASN A 274 -8.92 -15.37 30.50
C ASN A 274 -8.01 -16.61 30.34
N GLN A 275 -7.37 -16.79 29.18
CA GLN A 275 -6.47 -17.93 28.93
C GLN A 275 -5.06 -17.47 28.51
N GLN A 276 -4.14 -17.48 29.50
CA GLN A 276 -2.66 -17.59 29.45
C GLN A 276 -1.73 -16.35 29.35
N PRO A 277 -0.50 -16.45 29.94
CA PRO A 277 0.56 -15.44 29.90
C PRO A 277 1.51 -15.57 28.68
N ILE A 278 2.05 -14.44 28.25
CA ILE A 278 2.88 -14.23 27.05
C ILE A 278 4.25 -14.93 27.16
N GLN A 279 4.62 -15.74 26.16
CA GLN A 279 5.99 -16.23 25.92
C GLN A 279 6.70 -15.39 24.85
N LEU A 280 7.99 -15.10 25.07
CA LEU A 280 8.87 -14.31 24.19
C LEU A 280 10.10 -15.15 23.79
N TYR A 281 10.19 -15.53 22.51
CA TYR A 281 11.37 -15.55 21.61
C TYR A 281 11.26 -16.66 20.55
N GLU A 282 11.66 -16.37 19.30
CA GLU A 282 12.48 -17.32 18.53
C GLU A 282 13.37 -16.62 17.48
N ASN A 283 14.58 -17.16 17.34
CA ASN A 283 15.70 -16.72 16.51
C ASN A 283 15.58 -17.17 15.04
N GLY A 284 16.35 -16.50 14.17
CA GLY A 284 16.87 -17.06 12.91
C GLY A 284 16.82 -16.03 11.76
N GLY A 285 17.84 -15.81 10.94
CA GLY A 285 19.16 -16.41 10.81
C GLY A 285 20.00 -15.55 9.86
N SER A 286 21.32 -15.65 9.98
CA SER A 286 22.29 -14.95 9.14
C SER A 286 22.48 -15.70 7.82
N LEU A 287 22.42 -15.00 6.69
CA LEU A 287 22.88 -15.52 5.40
C LEU A 287 24.19 -14.81 5.01
N VAL A 288 25.20 -15.63 4.75
CA VAL A 288 26.54 -15.28 4.28
C VAL A 288 26.46 -14.71 2.87
N SER A 289 27.10 -13.55 2.61
CA SER A 289 27.44 -13.11 1.25
C SER A 289 28.94 -13.22 1.05
N MET A 290 29.34 -14.13 0.16
CA MET A 290 30.71 -14.28 -0.32
C MET A 290 31.09 -13.12 -1.25
N THR A 291 32.38 -12.80 -1.17
CA THR A 291 33.23 -11.93 -1.98
C THR A 291 32.90 -11.82 -3.47
N ASP A 292 32.87 -10.57 -3.99
CA ASP A 292 33.78 -10.20 -5.08
C ASP A 292 34.15 -8.71 -5.04
N ARG A 293 35.40 -8.39 -5.37
CA ARG A 293 35.99 -7.04 -5.24
C ARG A 293 35.55 -6.14 -6.41
N MET A 294 34.38 -5.53 -6.29
CA MET A 294 33.98 -4.39 -7.15
C MET A 294 34.70 -3.11 -6.69
N GLU A 295 35.21 -2.31 -7.63
CA GLU A 295 35.77 -0.99 -7.36
C GLU A 295 34.75 -0.15 -6.58
N LYS A 296 35.07 0.18 -5.34
CA LYS A 296 34.23 1.02 -4.48
C LYS A 296 34.23 2.44 -5.06
N GLY A 297 33.25 2.76 -5.91
CA GLY A 297 33.03 4.10 -6.45
C GLY A 297 32.64 5.10 -5.34
N LEU A 298 31.50 5.78 -5.46
CA LEU A 298 30.95 6.63 -4.38
C LEU A 298 30.34 5.83 -3.20
N SER A 299 30.71 4.56 -3.02
CA SER A 299 30.15 3.69 -1.98
C SER A 299 30.80 3.87 -0.60
N SER A 300 31.88 4.64 -0.49
CA SER A 300 32.48 5.03 0.80
C SER A 300 32.34 6.54 1.06
N ALA A 301 32.13 6.91 2.32
CA ALA A 301 32.03 8.30 2.75
C ALA A 301 33.29 9.13 2.40
N GLU A 302 34.47 8.50 2.38
CA GLU A 302 35.74 9.15 2.00
C GLU A 302 35.79 9.48 0.50
N ASN A 303 35.30 8.60 -0.36
CA ASN A 303 35.26 8.83 -1.81
C ASN A 303 34.25 9.93 -2.15
N VAL A 304 33.08 9.94 -1.49
CA VAL A 304 32.09 11.02 -1.60
C VAL A 304 32.68 12.35 -1.16
N LYS A 305 33.39 12.37 -0.03
CA LYS A 305 34.10 13.55 0.47
C LYS A 305 35.14 14.07 -0.52
N GLY A 306 35.99 13.18 -1.05
CA GLY A 306 37.01 13.54 -2.03
C GLY A 306 36.41 14.10 -3.33
N PHE A 307 35.27 13.55 -3.78
CA PHE A 307 34.56 14.10 -4.93
C PHE A 307 33.92 15.47 -4.64
N ILE A 308 33.31 15.64 -3.46
CA ILE A 308 32.76 16.92 -2.99
C ILE A 308 33.82 18.03 -2.98
N GLU A 309 35.03 17.72 -2.50
CA GLU A 309 36.16 18.65 -2.46
C GLU A 309 36.54 19.20 -3.85
N ILE A 310 36.25 18.45 -4.92
CA ILE A 310 36.51 18.83 -6.30
C ILE A 310 35.30 19.56 -6.92
N ILE A 311 34.10 18.99 -6.80
CA ILE A 311 32.94 19.44 -7.57
C ILE A 311 32.25 20.68 -6.99
N ILE A 312 32.12 20.82 -5.66
CA ILE A 312 31.40 21.96 -5.06
C ILE A 312 32.02 23.32 -5.45
N PRO A 313 33.36 23.51 -5.39
CA PRO A 313 33.98 24.76 -5.85
C PRO A 313 33.62 25.10 -7.30
N LEU A 314 33.65 24.11 -8.21
CA LEU A 314 33.27 24.30 -9.62
C LEU A 314 31.79 24.66 -9.78
N LEU A 315 30.91 24.07 -8.97
CA LEU A 315 29.49 24.41 -8.97
C LEU A 315 29.23 25.84 -8.46
N ILE A 316 30.00 26.30 -7.47
CA ILE A 316 29.96 27.69 -7.00
C ILE A 316 30.43 28.64 -8.11
N GLU A 317 31.50 28.32 -8.83
CA GLU A 317 31.95 29.10 -9.99
C GLU A 317 30.87 29.16 -11.09
N CYS A 318 30.20 28.02 -11.38
CA CYS A 318 29.08 27.98 -12.34
C CYS A 318 27.91 28.87 -11.89
N TRP A 319 27.65 28.93 -10.58
CA TRP A 319 26.62 29.81 -10.02
C TRP A 319 27.00 31.29 -10.13
N ILE A 320 28.26 31.64 -9.85
CA ILE A 320 28.76 33.02 -9.95
C ILE A 320 28.67 33.51 -11.40
N GLU A 321 29.02 32.67 -12.37
CA GLU A 321 28.88 32.98 -13.80
C GLU A 321 27.42 33.19 -14.23
N ALA A 322 26.49 32.39 -13.70
CA ALA A 322 25.06 32.49 -13.99
C ALA A 322 24.37 33.67 -13.28
N SER A 323 24.94 34.16 -12.18
CA SER A 323 24.35 35.24 -11.37
C SER A 323 24.43 36.57 -12.13
N PRO A 324 23.36 37.38 -12.14
CA PRO A 324 23.36 38.66 -12.84
C PRO A 324 24.51 39.56 -12.34
N ALA A 325 25.25 40.14 -13.29
CA ALA A 325 26.36 41.04 -13.01
C ALA A 325 25.87 42.33 -12.34
N GLN A 326 26.70 42.90 -11.48
CA GLN A 326 26.48 44.12 -10.70
C GLN A 326 26.37 45.38 -11.58
N LEU A 327 25.32 45.53 -12.38
CA LEU A 327 24.97 46.80 -13.02
C LEU A 327 24.02 47.56 -12.10
N GLY A 328 24.55 48.58 -11.44
CA GLY A 328 23.89 49.32 -10.36
C GLY A 328 22.57 49.99 -10.79
N ALA A 329 21.47 49.53 -10.19
CA ALA A 329 20.33 50.31 -9.71
C ALA A 329 19.39 49.36 -8.93
N PRO A 330 18.77 49.77 -7.81
CA PRO A 330 17.84 48.93 -7.07
C PRO A 330 16.48 48.93 -7.78
N VAL A 331 16.32 48.09 -8.80
CA VAL A 331 14.99 47.76 -9.34
C VAL A 331 14.46 46.57 -8.55
N LEU A 332 13.20 46.66 -8.10
CA LEU A 332 12.52 45.61 -7.34
C LEU A 332 12.58 44.26 -8.07
N GLY A 333 13.15 43.26 -7.39
CA GLY A 333 13.21 41.87 -7.84
C GLY A 333 14.56 41.54 -8.49
N ASN A 334 15.25 40.54 -7.95
CA ASN A 334 16.48 39.99 -8.54
C ASN A 334 16.08 39.10 -9.73
N LEU A 335 15.81 39.71 -10.88
CA LEU A 335 15.29 39.07 -12.09
C LEU A 335 16.36 38.16 -12.73
N LEU A 336 16.07 36.87 -12.91
CA LEU A 336 16.95 35.89 -13.56
C LEU A 336 16.54 35.56 -15.00
N GLU A 337 17.51 35.41 -15.90
CA GLU A 337 17.28 34.83 -17.24
C GLU A 337 16.97 33.32 -17.15
N PRO A 338 16.14 32.75 -18.05
CA PRO A 338 15.74 31.33 -18.00
C PRO A 338 16.92 30.34 -18.00
N GLU A 339 17.95 30.61 -18.80
CA GLU A 339 19.15 29.75 -18.91
C GLU A 339 19.98 29.78 -17.63
N SER A 340 20.18 30.97 -17.04
CA SER A 340 20.85 31.14 -15.74
C SER A 340 20.10 30.44 -14.63
N GLN A 341 18.76 30.53 -14.60
CA GLN A 341 17.96 29.84 -13.61
C GLN A 341 18.08 28.31 -13.72
N GLN A 342 18.05 27.76 -14.94
CA GLN A 342 18.22 26.32 -15.15
C GLN A 342 19.58 25.84 -14.68
N LEU A 343 20.64 26.60 -14.96
CA LEU A 343 22.00 26.29 -14.52
C LEU A 343 22.11 26.34 -12.98
N MET A 344 21.61 27.40 -12.36
CA MET A 344 21.52 27.53 -10.89
C MET A 344 20.74 26.36 -10.27
N GLN A 345 19.64 25.94 -10.91
CA GLN A 345 18.85 24.80 -10.45
C GLN A 345 19.63 23.48 -10.57
N GLN A 346 20.42 23.26 -11.62
CA GLN A 346 21.26 22.06 -11.72
C GLN A 346 22.35 22.05 -10.65
N VAL A 347 22.98 23.20 -10.39
CA VAL A 347 23.97 23.35 -9.31
C VAL A 347 23.38 22.89 -7.98
N LEU A 348 22.22 23.42 -7.58
CA LEU A 348 21.61 23.04 -6.30
C LEU A 348 21.15 21.57 -6.29
N ASN A 349 20.58 21.07 -7.40
CA ASN A 349 20.18 19.66 -7.47
C ASN A 349 21.36 18.71 -7.29
N ILE A 350 22.52 19.02 -7.88
CA ILE A 350 23.74 18.22 -7.73
C ILE A 350 24.22 18.28 -6.28
N ILE A 351 24.30 19.47 -5.66
CA ILE A 351 24.68 19.61 -4.25
C ILE A 351 23.73 18.82 -3.34
N HIS A 352 22.42 18.90 -3.60
CA HIS A 352 21.41 18.15 -2.85
C HIS A 352 21.56 16.63 -3.00
N LEU A 353 21.82 16.11 -4.21
CA LEU A 353 22.08 14.68 -4.44
C LEU A 353 23.36 14.21 -3.75
N LEU A 354 24.43 15.01 -3.79
CA LEU A 354 25.65 14.74 -3.04
C LEU A 354 25.37 14.68 -1.53
N TRP A 355 24.51 15.57 -1.03
CA TRP A 355 24.07 15.55 0.36
C TRP A 355 23.28 14.28 0.71
N LYS A 356 22.41 13.81 -0.20
CA LYS A 356 21.66 12.56 -0.02
C LYS A 356 22.59 11.36 0.06
N LEU A 357 23.62 11.29 -0.79
CA LEU A 357 24.68 10.26 -0.71
C LEU A 357 25.44 10.33 0.63
N THR A 358 25.71 11.52 1.16
CA THR A 358 26.37 11.64 2.47
C THR A 358 25.51 11.17 3.65
N LYS A 359 24.17 11.27 3.55
CA LYS A 359 23.23 10.85 4.60
C LYS A 359 23.04 9.33 4.69
N GLN A 360 23.37 8.58 3.64
CA GLN A 360 23.25 7.12 3.61
C GLN A 360 24.36 6.40 4.40
N HIS A 361 25.34 7.12 4.95
CA HIS A 361 26.46 6.56 5.71
C HIS A 361 26.35 6.78 7.22
N ASP A 362 26.80 5.80 8.02
CA ASP A 362 26.76 5.77 9.50
C ASP A 362 27.42 6.99 10.20
N GLU A 363 28.24 7.77 9.49
CA GLU A 363 28.92 8.96 10.00
C GLU A 363 28.23 10.29 9.65
N MET A 364 26.90 10.30 9.51
CA MET A 364 26.09 11.47 9.11
C MET A 364 26.52 12.77 9.83
N HIS A 365 26.60 12.76 11.17
CA HIS A 365 26.92 13.97 11.94
C HIS A 365 28.34 14.51 11.70
N LYS A 366 29.34 13.64 11.48
CA LYS A 366 30.71 14.08 11.18
C LYS A 366 30.79 14.75 9.81
N MET A 367 30.02 14.22 8.85
CA MET A 367 29.96 14.76 7.49
C MET A 367 29.22 16.09 7.44
N GLU A 368 28.09 16.23 8.14
CA GLU A 368 27.35 17.50 8.26
C GLU A 368 28.22 18.62 8.86
N VAL A 369 28.97 18.31 9.93
CA VAL A 369 29.90 19.26 10.56
C VAL A 369 31.04 19.63 9.62
N TRP A 370 31.65 18.66 8.93
CA TRP A 370 32.73 18.92 7.98
C TRP A 370 32.27 19.82 6.81
N LEU A 371 31.10 19.53 6.23
CA LEU A 371 30.54 20.32 5.13
C LEU A 371 30.22 21.75 5.55
N ARG A 372 29.66 21.92 6.75
CA ARG A 372 29.40 23.23 7.33
C ARG A 372 30.69 24.05 7.45
N VAL A 373 31.77 23.47 7.99
CA VAL A 373 33.04 24.16 8.20
C VAL A 373 33.67 24.62 6.88
N ASN A 374 33.54 23.84 5.81
CA ASN A 374 34.24 24.12 4.55
C ASN A 374 33.44 24.99 3.57
N TYR A 375 32.11 24.93 3.55
CA TYR A 375 31.31 25.53 2.47
C TYR A 375 30.23 26.52 2.91
N LEU A 376 29.88 26.58 4.21
CA LEU A 376 28.80 27.46 4.66
C LEU A 376 29.08 28.94 4.36
N VAL A 377 30.33 29.39 4.50
CA VAL A 377 30.72 30.78 4.23
C VAL A 377 30.48 31.12 2.77
N ASP A 378 30.93 30.26 1.85
CA ASP A 378 30.74 30.45 0.41
C ASP A 378 29.26 30.42 0.04
N PHE A 379 28.48 29.50 0.61
CA PHE A 379 27.03 29.43 0.37
C PHE A 379 26.30 30.68 0.87
N LYS A 380 26.69 31.23 2.03
CA LYS A 380 26.15 32.50 2.54
C LYS A 380 26.46 33.65 1.56
N GLN A 381 27.70 33.71 1.07
CA GLN A 381 28.17 34.79 0.20
C GLN A 381 27.58 34.73 -1.22
N HIS A 382 27.41 33.53 -1.78
CA HIS A 382 27.05 33.34 -3.19
C HIS A 382 25.58 32.94 -3.38
N PHE A 383 25.02 32.04 -2.56
CA PHE A 383 23.65 31.55 -2.74
C PHE A 383 22.61 32.34 -1.93
N MET A 384 22.92 32.74 -0.69
CA MET A 384 21.96 33.45 0.17
C MET A 384 21.95 34.97 -0.01
N ARG A 385 22.93 35.53 -0.73
CA ARG A 385 23.07 36.99 -0.89
C ARG A 385 21.86 37.65 -1.56
N HIS A 386 21.26 36.98 -2.54
CA HIS A 386 20.14 37.49 -3.33
C HIS A 386 18.83 36.71 -3.11
N PHE A 387 18.78 35.85 -2.09
CA PHE A 387 17.60 35.06 -1.76
C PHE A 387 16.49 35.94 -1.15
N PRO A 388 15.20 35.75 -1.51
CA PRO A 388 14.67 34.79 -2.50
C PRO A 388 14.76 35.29 -3.96
N TYR A 389 14.89 34.36 -4.91
CA TYR A 389 15.01 34.65 -6.35
C TYR A 389 13.64 34.73 -7.05
N SER A 390 13.44 35.68 -7.99
CA SER A 390 12.18 35.92 -8.75
C SER A 390 12.41 36.16 -10.27
N PHE A 391 11.35 36.12 -11.11
CA PHE A 391 11.43 36.09 -12.60
C PHE A 391 10.72 37.26 -13.32
N GLN A 392 11.13 37.55 -14.58
CA GLN A 392 10.54 38.54 -15.51
C GLN A 392 9.74 37.89 -16.65
N GLU A 393 8.41 38.07 -16.72
CA GLU A 393 7.68 37.87 -17.98
C GLU A 393 8.04 39.00 -18.96
N THR A 394 8.78 38.68 -20.02
CA THR A 394 9.00 39.67 -21.08
C THR A 394 7.71 39.85 -21.88
N VAL A 395 7.05 40.99 -21.70
CA VAL A 395 6.04 41.46 -22.64
C VAL A 395 6.75 41.74 -23.98
N LYS A 396 6.62 40.82 -24.94
CA LYS A 396 6.92 41.09 -26.35
C LYS A 396 5.68 40.85 -27.21
N HIS A 397 5.35 41.89 -27.97
CA HIS A 397 4.19 42.02 -28.84
C HIS A 397 4.03 40.87 -29.85
N LYS A 398 2.76 40.45 -30.01
CA LYS A 398 2.13 39.78 -31.17
C LYS A 398 3.07 39.21 -32.25
N LYS A 399 3.22 37.88 -32.28
CA LYS A 399 2.84 37.04 -33.42
C LYS A 399 2.63 35.59 -32.96
N LYS A 400 1.50 35.04 -33.41
CA LYS A 400 0.93 33.75 -33.09
C LYS A 400 1.76 32.66 -33.76
N ASP A 401 2.43 31.82 -32.96
CA ASP A 401 2.62 30.40 -33.25
C ASP A 401 2.87 29.63 -31.94
N SER A 402 2.06 28.59 -31.74
CA SER A 402 1.97 27.80 -30.52
C SER A 402 3.01 26.69 -30.53
N TYR A 403 4.07 26.86 -29.74
CA TYR A 403 4.89 25.75 -29.24
C TYR A 403 5.08 25.92 -27.73
N LYS A 404 4.80 24.84 -27.00
CA LYS A 404 4.71 24.75 -25.53
C LYS A 404 5.96 25.31 -24.84
N SER A 405 5.84 26.47 -24.18
CA SER A 405 6.88 26.95 -23.25
C SER A 405 6.74 26.20 -21.93
N ASN A 406 7.77 25.46 -21.54
CA ASN A 406 7.86 24.76 -20.26
C ASN A 406 7.64 25.74 -19.10
N ASN A 407 6.64 25.50 -18.26
CA ASN A 407 6.44 26.19 -16.98
C ASN A 407 7.68 25.98 -16.10
N ILE A 408 8.54 26.98 -16.00
CA ILE A 408 9.72 26.94 -15.12
C ILE A 408 9.23 27.24 -13.70
N ASP A 409 9.39 26.26 -12.81
CA ASP A 409 8.96 26.35 -11.41
C ASP A 409 9.98 27.12 -10.57
N HIS A 410 9.85 28.45 -10.49
CA HIS A 410 10.76 29.34 -9.73
C HIS A 410 10.78 29.02 -8.23
N LEU A 411 9.67 28.50 -7.70
CA LEU A 411 9.57 28.11 -6.31
C LEU A 411 10.51 26.95 -6.00
N LEU A 412 10.67 26.01 -6.92
CA LEU A 412 11.52 24.83 -6.74
C LEU A 412 13.00 25.19 -6.48
N LEU A 413 13.55 26.20 -7.15
CA LEU A 413 14.93 26.67 -6.91
C LEU A 413 15.10 27.14 -5.46
N ASN A 414 14.20 28.02 -5.01
CA ASN A 414 14.23 28.57 -3.65
C ASN A 414 14.02 27.46 -2.60
N LEU A 415 13.14 26.48 -2.85
CA LEU A 415 12.91 25.37 -1.93
C LEU A 415 14.12 24.44 -1.79
N ILE A 416 14.81 24.11 -2.90
CA ILE A 416 16.03 23.28 -2.84
C ILE A 416 17.13 24.04 -2.08
N LEU A 417 17.28 25.35 -2.31
CA LEU A 417 18.23 26.16 -1.57
C LEU A 417 17.92 26.16 -0.07
N CYS A 418 16.64 26.36 0.31
CA CYS A 418 16.21 26.27 1.70
C CYS A 418 16.57 24.92 2.33
N ASP A 419 16.31 23.82 1.63
CA ASP A 419 16.59 22.47 2.14
C ASP A 419 18.09 22.24 2.37
N ILE A 420 18.94 22.62 1.40
CA ILE A 420 20.40 22.54 1.55
C ILE A 420 20.87 23.40 2.74
N MET A 421 20.44 24.67 2.79
CA MET A 421 20.90 25.60 3.81
C MET A 421 20.47 25.15 5.21
N VAL A 422 19.21 24.75 5.39
CA VAL A 422 18.69 24.29 6.69
C VAL A 422 19.35 22.97 7.11
N SER A 423 19.75 22.10 6.17
CA SER A 423 20.48 20.87 6.49
C SER A 423 21.88 21.12 7.09
N LEU A 424 22.49 22.28 6.80
CA LEU A 424 23.79 22.69 7.36
C LEU A 424 23.69 23.25 8.79
N SER A 425 22.48 23.43 9.32
CA SER A 425 22.23 23.92 10.67
C SER A 425 21.75 22.82 11.62
N SER A 426 22.05 23.02 12.90
CA SER A 426 21.72 22.11 13.99
C SER A 426 21.31 22.89 15.24
N ALA A 427 20.69 22.22 16.21
CA ALA A 427 20.24 22.87 17.45
C ALA A 427 21.38 23.55 18.25
N SER A 428 22.64 23.10 18.07
CA SER A 428 23.81 23.72 18.71
C SER A 428 24.30 24.99 17.98
N THR A 429 24.04 25.10 16.68
CA THR A 429 24.56 26.19 15.83
C THR A 429 23.56 27.31 15.57
N LEU A 430 22.31 27.16 16.02
CA LEU A 430 21.20 28.11 15.83
C LEU A 430 21.58 29.59 16.09
N HIS A 431 22.30 29.87 17.18
CA HIS A 431 22.66 31.23 17.60
C HIS A 431 23.61 31.96 16.63
N MET A 432 24.38 31.22 15.82
CA MET A 432 25.30 31.76 14.81
C MET A 432 24.65 31.94 13.44
N ASP A 433 23.42 31.45 13.27
CA ASP A 433 22.74 31.32 11.98
C ASP A 433 21.41 32.08 11.88
N SER A 434 21.04 32.84 12.92
CA SER A 434 19.78 33.58 12.99
C SER A 434 19.47 34.37 11.72
N ASP A 435 20.48 35.08 11.20
CA ASP A 435 20.28 36.12 10.18
C ASP A 435 19.78 35.59 8.84
N TRP A 436 20.18 34.38 8.46
CA TRP A 436 19.75 33.74 7.21
C TRP A 436 18.66 32.69 7.47
N LEU A 437 18.62 32.06 8.66
CA LEU A 437 17.52 31.17 9.05
C LEU A 437 16.19 31.93 9.16
N ASP A 438 16.21 33.18 9.63
CA ASP A 438 14.99 33.98 9.73
C ASP A 438 14.50 34.44 8.34
N ARG A 439 15.40 34.67 7.37
CA ARG A 439 15.01 34.89 5.96
C ARG A 439 14.30 33.68 5.38
N ILE A 440 14.84 32.47 5.62
CA ILE A 440 14.20 31.21 5.19
C ILE A 440 12.86 31.02 5.90
N ARG A 441 12.79 31.28 7.21
CA ARG A 441 11.55 31.18 8.00
C ARG A 441 10.46 32.11 7.44
N ASN A 442 10.79 33.36 7.17
CA ASN A 442 9.84 34.33 6.61
C ASN A 442 9.37 33.86 5.23
N PHE A 443 10.29 33.48 4.35
CA PHE A 443 9.96 32.94 3.03
C PHE A 443 9.03 31.72 3.09
N VAL A 444 9.32 30.74 3.95
CA VAL A 444 8.50 29.53 4.14
C VAL A 444 7.11 29.89 4.70
N THR A 445 7.07 30.82 5.65
CA THR A 445 5.82 31.29 6.28
C THR A 445 4.94 32.01 5.28
N ASP A 446 5.50 32.94 4.51
CA ASP A 446 4.80 33.71 3.48
C ASP A 446 4.30 32.79 2.35
N THR A 447 5.15 31.86 1.89
CA THR A 447 4.77 30.86 0.86
C THR A 447 3.61 29.96 1.30
N LEU A 448 3.60 29.54 2.57
CA LEU A 448 2.51 28.73 3.14
C LEU A 448 1.21 29.54 3.33
N GLN A 449 1.31 30.83 3.64
CA GLN A 449 0.16 31.73 3.82
C GLN A 449 -0.47 32.15 2.49
N ASP A 450 0.35 32.45 1.47
CA ASP A 450 -0.11 32.90 0.16
C ASP A 450 -0.83 31.78 -0.62
N GLY A 451 -0.42 30.52 -0.40
CA GLY A 451 -1.19 29.26 -0.55
C GLY A 451 -1.90 28.93 -1.88
N SER A 452 -1.96 29.84 -2.83
CA SER A 452 -2.73 29.67 -4.06
C SER A 452 -1.81 29.11 -5.16
N LYS A 453 -1.91 27.78 -5.39
CA LYS A 453 -1.29 26.98 -6.48
C LYS A 453 0.00 26.20 -6.15
N LEU A 454 0.20 25.73 -4.92
CA LEU A 454 1.26 24.74 -4.65
C LEU A 454 0.88 23.37 -5.24
N ASN A 455 1.78 22.79 -6.05
CA ASN A 455 1.70 21.39 -6.48
C ASN A 455 2.18 20.43 -5.37
N SER A 456 1.90 19.13 -5.49
CA SER A 456 2.26 18.14 -4.47
C SER A 456 3.77 18.07 -4.19
N LYS A 457 4.60 18.15 -5.24
CA LYS A 457 6.07 18.07 -5.13
C LYS A 457 6.66 19.29 -4.41
N GLN A 458 6.19 20.49 -4.76
CA GLN A 458 6.56 21.75 -4.11
C GLN A 458 6.16 21.73 -2.64
N LEU A 459 4.91 21.34 -2.34
CA LEU A 459 4.43 21.26 -0.95
C LEU A 459 5.23 20.24 -0.15
N ASN A 460 5.54 19.06 -0.70
CA ASN A 460 6.28 18.04 0.04
C ASN A 460 7.68 18.51 0.45
N ARG A 461 8.39 19.20 -0.46
CA ARG A 461 9.68 19.84 -0.16
C ARG A 461 9.54 20.97 0.86
N LEU A 462 8.53 21.84 0.71
CA LEU A 462 8.26 22.93 1.64
C LEU A 462 7.99 22.41 3.05
N LEU A 463 7.16 21.37 3.20
CA LEU A 463 6.89 20.71 4.48
C LEU A 463 8.14 20.03 5.07
N GLY A 464 9.02 19.47 4.23
CA GLY A 464 10.32 18.96 4.66
C GLY A 464 11.21 20.04 5.27
N VAL A 465 11.31 21.21 4.62
CA VAL A 465 12.03 22.38 5.15
C VAL A 465 11.38 22.86 6.45
N THR A 466 10.05 22.99 6.49
CA THR A 466 9.31 23.39 7.70
C THR A 466 9.59 22.43 8.87
N TRP A 467 9.56 21.12 8.61
CA TRP A 467 9.85 20.09 9.60
C TRP A 467 11.26 20.23 10.16
N ARG A 468 12.27 20.39 9.29
CA ARG A 468 13.66 20.53 9.72
C ARG A 468 13.89 21.84 10.49
N LEU A 469 13.27 22.95 10.09
CA LEU A 469 13.27 24.19 10.86
C LEU A 469 12.68 23.97 12.28
N MET A 470 11.59 23.22 12.40
CA MET A 470 11.01 22.86 13.70
C MET A 470 11.91 21.94 14.53
N GLN A 471 12.72 21.07 13.91
CA GLN A 471 13.69 20.23 14.63
C GLN A 471 14.86 21.05 15.20
N ILE A 472 15.36 22.02 14.45
CA ILE A 472 16.54 22.82 14.82
C ILE A 472 16.19 23.85 15.92
N GLN A 473 14.95 24.34 15.94
CA GLN A 473 14.54 25.42 16.83
C GLN A 473 14.21 24.94 18.24
N ARG A 474 14.83 25.58 19.24
CA ARG A 474 14.45 25.47 20.66
C ARG A 474 13.32 26.44 21.05
N ASN A 475 13.05 27.45 20.22
CA ASN A 475 12.06 28.50 20.48
C ASN A 475 10.64 28.02 20.11
N LYS A 476 9.78 27.84 21.12
CA LYS A 476 8.39 27.39 20.97
C LYS A 476 7.54 28.33 20.12
N VAL A 477 7.71 29.65 20.27
CA VAL A 477 6.91 30.65 19.54
C VAL A 477 7.13 30.49 18.04
N ALA A 478 8.39 30.27 17.67
CA ALA A 478 8.83 30.22 16.28
C ALA A 478 8.46 28.89 15.59
N ALA A 479 8.33 27.80 16.34
CA ALA A 479 7.73 26.56 15.86
C ALA A 479 6.20 26.68 15.74
N GLU A 480 5.54 27.36 16.68
CA GLU A 480 4.09 27.58 16.65
C GLU A 480 3.66 28.48 15.48
N THR A 481 4.46 29.49 15.10
CA THR A 481 4.18 30.28 13.89
C THR A 481 4.25 29.45 12.61
N LEU A 482 5.19 28.52 12.51
CA LEU A 482 5.29 27.59 11.36
C LEU A 482 4.10 26.62 11.32
N ILE A 483 3.74 26.02 12.45
CA ILE A 483 2.54 25.16 12.56
C ILE A 483 1.28 25.95 12.17
N LYS A 484 1.18 27.23 12.59
CA LYS A 484 0.06 28.12 12.22
C LYS A 484 -0.01 28.37 10.72
N ALA A 485 1.13 28.57 10.06
CA ALA A 485 1.17 28.77 8.61
C ALA A 485 0.67 27.52 7.87
N VAL A 486 1.16 26.32 8.24
CA VAL A 486 0.68 25.05 7.68
C VAL A 486 -0.82 24.84 7.96
N PHE A 487 -1.29 25.20 9.15
CA PHE A 487 -2.71 25.07 9.51
C PHE A 487 -3.60 26.03 8.72
N THR A 488 -3.12 27.22 8.42
CA THR A 488 -3.85 28.19 7.57
C THR A 488 -4.04 27.64 6.16
N LEU A 489 -2.99 27.03 5.59
CA LEU A 489 -3.09 26.33 4.30
C LEU A 489 -4.08 25.15 4.39
N TYR A 490 -4.02 24.37 5.45
CA TYR A 490 -4.91 23.22 5.69
C TYR A 490 -6.41 23.58 5.76
N GLN A 491 -6.74 24.77 6.27
CA GLN A 491 -8.12 25.24 6.39
C GLN A 491 -8.76 25.67 5.06
N GLN A 492 -8.00 25.78 3.98
CA GLN A 492 -8.53 26.15 2.67
C GLN A 492 -9.49 25.07 2.13
N LYS A 493 -10.64 25.49 1.59
CA LYS A 493 -11.72 24.58 1.17
C LYS A 493 -11.41 23.81 -0.13
N ASN A 494 -10.63 24.41 -1.04
CA ASN A 494 -10.42 23.90 -2.41
C ASN A 494 -9.00 23.33 -2.62
N LEU A 495 -8.50 22.54 -1.67
CA LEU A 495 -7.21 21.88 -1.81
C LEU A 495 -7.33 20.63 -2.70
N LEU A 496 -6.34 20.43 -3.57
CA LEU A 496 -6.19 19.16 -4.29
C LEU A 496 -5.98 18.02 -3.30
N PHE A 497 -6.48 16.83 -3.64
CA PHE A 497 -6.43 15.66 -2.76
C PHE A 497 -5.01 15.27 -2.30
N PRO A 498 -3.98 15.21 -3.18
CA PRO A 498 -2.60 14.92 -2.76
C PRO A 498 -2.04 15.95 -1.77
N VAL A 499 -2.42 17.22 -1.94
CA VAL A 499 -2.00 18.34 -1.06
C VAL A 499 -2.60 18.16 0.34
N ARG A 500 -3.89 17.83 0.42
CA ARG A 500 -4.57 17.57 1.71
C ARG A 500 -3.98 16.37 2.46
N THR A 501 -3.62 15.32 1.72
CA THR A 501 -2.98 14.12 2.27
C THR A 501 -1.61 14.42 2.86
N LEU A 502 -0.77 15.19 2.17
CA LEU A 502 0.55 15.59 2.67
C LEU A 502 0.44 16.45 3.94
N LEU A 503 -0.52 17.36 4.01
CA LEU A 503 -0.77 18.17 5.20
C LEU A 503 -1.21 17.32 6.41
N LEU A 504 -2.11 16.35 6.20
CA LEU A 504 -2.52 15.40 7.24
C LEU A 504 -1.33 14.58 7.75
N LYS A 505 -0.51 14.03 6.84
CA LYS A 505 0.71 13.29 7.20
C LYS A 505 1.68 14.16 8.01
N PHE A 506 1.85 15.42 7.62
CA PHE A 506 2.67 16.37 8.36
C PHE A 506 2.16 16.56 9.79
N PHE A 507 0.87 16.86 9.98
CA PHE A 507 0.30 17.05 11.32
C PHE A 507 0.35 15.79 12.18
N SER A 508 0.10 14.62 11.61
CA SER A 508 0.21 13.33 12.32
C SER A 508 1.63 13.10 12.84
N ARG A 509 2.67 13.40 12.03
CA ARG A 509 4.07 13.32 12.47
C ARG A 509 4.45 14.35 13.52
N VAL A 510 3.97 15.58 13.38
CA VAL A 510 4.17 16.63 14.41
C VAL A 510 3.56 16.17 15.73
N TYR A 511 2.35 15.59 15.71
CA TYR A 511 1.68 15.04 16.88
C TYR A 511 2.49 13.89 17.52
N GLN A 512 2.92 12.90 16.74
CA GLN A 512 3.73 11.77 17.24
C GLN A 512 5.04 12.22 17.89
N LYS A 513 5.74 13.21 17.31
CA LYS A 513 6.97 13.75 17.89
C LYS A 513 6.71 14.50 19.20
N GLU A 514 5.66 15.31 19.26
CA GLU A 514 5.27 16.03 20.48
C GLU A 514 4.91 15.03 21.60
N GLU A 515 4.27 13.91 21.25
CA GLU A 515 3.93 12.82 22.17
C GLU A 515 5.17 12.12 22.73
N LEU A 516 6.11 11.71 21.87
CA LEU A 516 7.38 11.12 22.28
C LEU A 516 8.14 12.05 23.25
N THR A 517 8.19 13.35 22.92
CA THR A 517 8.87 14.35 23.76
C THR A 517 8.19 14.49 25.14
N ASN A 518 6.86 14.40 25.20
CA ASN A 518 6.10 14.52 26.45
C ASN A 518 6.21 13.28 27.35
N LEU A 519 6.35 12.07 26.78
CA LEU A 519 6.58 10.83 27.53
C LEU A 519 7.90 10.87 28.31
N PHE A 520 8.95 11.46 27.75
CA PHE A 520 10.24 11.62 28.45
C PHE A 520 10.25 12.74 29.51
N CYS A 521 9.23 13.61 29.54
CA CYS A 521 9.18 14.78 30.41
C CYS A 521 7.83 14.86 31.16
N HIS A 522 7.57 13.85 32.00
CA HIS A 522 6.30 13.62 32.72
C HIS A 522 5.75 14.79 33.57
N LYS A 523 6.53 15.84 33.88
CA LYS A 523 6.10 16.95 34.76
C LYS A 523 5.59 18.21 34.04
N MET A 524 5.64 18.28 32.70
CA MET A 524 5.30 19.50 31.91
C MET A 524 4.39 19.23 30.71
N ALA A 525 3.71 18.08 30.67
CA ALA A 525 3.07 17.55 29.45
C ALA A 525 1.82 18.32 28.96
N ASP A 526 1.12 19.07 29.82
CA ASP A 526 -0.07 19.84 29.44
C ASP A 526 0.21 21.33 29.19
N GLN A 527 1.28 21.91 29.74
CA GLN A 527 1.66 23.32 29.50
C GLN A 527 2.48 23.53 28.22
N ASN A 528 3.01 22.46 27.62
CA ASN A 528 3.90 22.54 26.47
C ASN A 528 3.23 22.30 25.12
N ARG A 529 1.91 22.12 25.08
CA ARG A 529 1.22 21.71 23.84
C ARG A 529 0.84 22.87 22.94
N SER A 530 1.01 22.67 21.62
CA SER A 530 0.53 23.64 20.64
C SER A 530 -1.00 23.68 20.65
N LYS A 531 -1.58 24.86 20.88
CA LYS A 531 -3.04 25.09 20.81
C LYS A 531 -3.61 24.76 19.43
N ILE A 532 -2.79 24.91 18.40
CA ILE A 532 -3.16 24.67 17.00
C ILE A 532 -3.32 23.17 16.73
N LEU A 533 -2.42 22.35 17.28
CA LEU A 533 -2.51 20.89 17.17
C LEU A 533 -3.72 20.34 17.91
N SER A 534 -4.02 20.85 19.11
CA SER A 534 -5.23 20.45 19.83
C SER A 534 -6.51 20.81 19.06
N ARG A 535 -6.56 22.02 18.47
CA ARG A 535 -7.67 22.45 17.59
C ARG A 535 -7.77 21.60 16.32
N TRP A 536 -6.65 21.23 15.72
CA TRP A 536 -6.61 20.35 14.55
C TRP A 536 -7.16 18.96 14.89
N LEU A 537 -6.69 18.35 16.00
CA LEU A 537 -7.17 17.06 16.49
C LEU A 537 -8.68 17.09 16.74
N ALA A 538 -9.18 18.13 17.43
CA ALA A 538 -10.61 18.30 17.68
C ALA A 538 -11.44 18.40 16.38
N GLY A 539 -10.85 18.78 15.25
CA GLY A 539 -11.52 18.83 13.95
C GLY A 539 -11.60 17.48 13.21
N LEU A 540 -10.80 16.48 13.58
CA LEU A 540 -10.68 15.21 12.83
C LEU A 540 -11.96 14.37 12.83
N PRO A 541 -12.71 14.21 13.95
CA PRO A 541 -13.95 13.43 13.94
C PRO A 541 -15.00 13.98 12.97
N LEU A 542 -15.12 15.31 12.85
CA LEU A 542 -16.01 15.94 11.88
C LEU A 542 -15.57 15.65 10.43
N GLN A 543 -14.27 15.71 10.17
CA GLN A 543 -13.72 15.44 8.85
C GLN A 543 -13.92 13.98 8.44
N LEU A 544 -13.77 13.05 9.37
CA LEU A 544 -14.03 11.63 9.15
C LEU A 544 -15.48 11.38 8.70
N VAL A 545 -16.46 12.06 9.33
CA VAL A 545 -17.87 11.96 8.91
C VAL A 545 -18.12 12.60 7.54
N LEU A 546 -17.46 13.72 7.21
CA LEU A 546 -17.61 14.38 5.91
C LEU A 546 -16.97 13.60 4.75
N LEU A 547 -15.88 12.88 5.04
CA LEU A 547 -15.17 12.00 4.12
C LEU A 547 -15.89 10.67 3.93
N GLY A 548 -16.21 9.96 5.02
CA GLY A 548 -16.90 8.67 4.99
C GLY A 548 -16.23 7.70 4.00
N SER A 549 -17.02 7.12 3.11
CA SER A 549 -16.58 6.20 2.04
C SER A 549 -16.01 6.89 0.80
N LYS A 550 -16.01 8.23 0.71
CA LYS A 550 -15.51 8.95 -0.48
C LYS A 550 -14.01 8.71 -0.72
N ASN A 551 -13.26 8.45 0.35
CA ASN A 551 -11.86 8.04 0.26
C ASN A 551 -11.48 7.17 1.47
N PRO A 552 -11.49 5.83 1.32
CA PRO A 552 -11.25 4.92 2.45
C PRO A 552 -9.82 5.00 2.98
N GLU A 553 -8.82 5.29 2.14
CA GLU A 553 -7.41 5.37 2.57
C GLU A 553 -7.18 6.54 3.53
N LEU A 554 -7.71 7.73 3.22
CA LEU A 554 -7.62 8.87 4.13
C LEU A 554 -8.48 8.67 5.38
N SER A 555 -9.67 8.08 5.24
CA SER A 555 -10.51 7.76 6.39
C SER A 555 -9.76 6.84 7.36
N ASN A 556 -9.01 5.85 6.87
CA ASN A 556 -8.14 5.01 7.70
C ASN A 556 -7.03 5.80 8.40
N GLN A 557 -6.29 6.65 7.68
CA GLN A 557 -5.24 7.49 8.29
C GLN A 557 -5.80 8.42 9.39
N LEU A 558 -7.00 8.96 9.18
CA LEU A 558 -7.70 9.75 10.19
C LEU A 558 -8.11 8.91 11.39
N ILE A 559 -8.66 7.71 11.17
CA ILE A 559 -9.05 6.77 12.24
C ILE A 559 -7.82 6.39 13.08
N ASP A 560 -6.68 6.07 12.47
CA ASP A 560 -5.45 5.72 13.20
C ASP A 560 -4.97 6.88 14.08
N THR A 561 -4.99 8.10 13.54
CA THR A 561 -4.62 9.31 14.29
C THR A 561 -5.59 9.58 15.44
N ILE A 562 -6.90 9.45 15.20
CA ILE A 562 -7.95 9.61 16.23
C ILE A 562 -7.79 8.54 17.30
N HIS A 563 -7.55 7.28 16.93
CA HIS A 563 -7.38 6.16 17.86
C HIS A 563 -6.14 6.35 18.74
N SER A 564 -5.01 6.74 18.15
CA SER A 564 -3.80 7.09 18.92
C SER A 564 -4.06 8.28 19.84
N ALA A 565 -4.77 9.32 19.41
CA ALA A 565 -5.07 10.45 20.28
C ALA A 565 -6.09 10.08 21.40
N ALA A 566 -7.04 9.20 21.12
CA ALA A 566 -8.04 8.73 22.07
C ALA A 566 -7.42 7.85 23.16
N SER A 567 -6.45 6.99 22.83
CA SER A 567 -5.75 6.16 23.82
C SER A 567 -4.99 6.99 24.87
N HIS A 568 -4.62 8.21 24.53
CA HIS A 568 -3.96 9.16 25.43
C HIS A 568 -4.92 10.14 26.13
N SER A 569 -6.23 9.86 26.10
CA SER A 569 -7.28 10.60 26.83
C SER A 569 -7.30 12.12 26.57
N LYS A 570 -7.10 12.55 25.32
CA LYS A 570 -7.09 13.98 24.96
C LYS A 570 -8.48 14.60 25.07
N LYS A 571 -8.68 15.51 26.03
CA LYS A 571 -10.00 16.10 26.35
C LYS A 571 -10.73 16.73 25.16
N GLU A 572 -10.07 17.61 24.39
CA GLU A 572 -10.71 18.31 23.25
C GLU A 572 -11.14 17.36 22.12
N LEU A 573 -10.31 16.36 21.81
CA LEU A 573 -10.64 15.31 20.84
C LEU A 573 -11.81 14.48 21.33
N LEU A 574 -11.77 14.01 22.58
CA LEU A 574 -12.83 13.18 23.15
C LEU A 574 -14.17 13.92 23.23
N GLN A 575 -14.17 15.22 23.56
CA GLN A 575 -15.37 16.07 23.52
C GLN A 575 -15.93 16.21 22.11
N SER A 576 -15.06 16.42 21.11
CA SER A 576 -15.48 16.48 19.70
C SER A 576 -16.02 15.14 19.20
N LEU A 577 -15.35 14.04 19.56
CA LEU A 577 -15.79 12.68 19.24
C LEU A 577 -17.16 12.40 19.87
N GLN A 578 -17.38 12.79 21.13
CA GLN A 578 -18.67 12.66 21.82
C GLN A 578 -19.78 13.44 21.11
N ALA A 579 -19.50 14.65 20.62
CA ALA A 579 -20.49 15.48 19.93
C ALA A 579 -20.91 14.91 18.57
N ILE A 580 -20.06 14.09 17.94
CA ILE A 580 -20.25 13.59 16.57
C ILE A 580 -20.56 12.08 16.54
N VAL A 581 -20.52 11.42 17.71
CA VAL A 581 -20.66 9.97 17.88
C VAL A 581 -21.93 9.40 17.23
N SER A 582 -23.06 10.11 17.33
CA SER A 582 -24.33 9.67 16.73
C SER A 582 -24.29 9.61 15.20
N ARG A 583 -23.44 10.42 14.56
CA ARG A 583 -23.26 10.41 13.09
C ARG A 583 -22.26 9.35 12.65
N ILE A 584 -21.27 9.01 13.48
CA ILE A 584 -20.28 7.97 13.16
C ILE A 584 -20.92 6.59 13.20
N TYR A 585 -21.78 6.33 14.19
CA TYR A 585 -22.43 5.05 14.42
C TYR A 585 -23.89 5.03 14.00
N ASP A 586 -24.31 5.94 13.10
CA ASP A 586 -25.64 5.88 12.53
C ASP A 586 -25.84 4.53 11.79
N PRO A 587 -26.92 3.76 12.06
CA PRO A 587 -27.09 2.43 11.49
C PRO A 587 -27.33 2.39 9.98
N LEU A 588 -27.71 3.52 9.38
CA LEU A 588 -28.04 3.62 7.96
C LEU A 588 -26.89 4.28 7.18
N ASP A 589 -26.46 5.46 7.63
CA ASP A 589 -25.51 6.33 6.92
C ASP A 589 -24.21 6.59 7.70
N GLY A 590 -23.97 5.85 8.79
CA GLY A 590 -22.82 6.06 9.65
C GLY A 590 -21.50 5.64 9.03
N THR A 591 -20.42 6.34 9.40
CA THR A 591 -19.06 6.00 8.95
C THR A 591 -18.67 4.55 9.28
N LEU A 592 -19.17 3.98 10.38
CA LEU A 592 -18.97 2.56 10.71
C LEU A 592 -19.54 1.64 9.63
N VAL A 593 -20.77 1.91 9.17
CA VAL A 593 -21.48 1.05 8.20
C VAL A 593 -20.91 1.19 6.79
N LEU A 594 -20.41 2.37 6.44
CA LEU A 594 -19.95 2.70 5.09
C LEU A 594 -18.49 2.32 4.79
N LEU A 595 -17.66 2.10 5.81
CA LEU A 595 -16.23 1.80 5.63
C LEU A 595 -15.90 0.28 5.64
N PRO A 596 -14.76 -0.13 5.06
CA PRO A 596 -14.30 -1.53 5.05
C PRO A 596 -14.02 -2.11 6.45
N ALA A 597 -13.95 -3.45 6.54
CA ALA A 597 -13.82 -4.19 7.80
C ALA A 597 -12.62 -3.77 8.69
N GLU A 598 -11.47 -3.44 8.10
CA GLU A 598 -10.29 -2.97 8.85
C GLU A 598 -10.57 -1.65 9.58
N SER A 599 -11.23 -0.70 8.89
CA SER A 599 -11.67 0.58 9.46
C SER A 599 -12.71 0.35 10.56
N GLN A 600 -13.65 -0.58 10.31
CA GLN A 600 -14.72 -0.91 11.25
C GLN A 600 -14.15 -1.40 12.59
N GLN A 601 -13.11 -2.23 12.56
CA GLN A 601 -12.46 -2.72 13.77
C GLN A 601 -11.93 -1.58 14.66
N ARG A 602 -11.24 -0.61 14.05
CA ARG A 602 -10.71 0.56 14.79
C ARG A 602 -11.83 1.46 15.30
N LEU A 603 -12.89 1.65 14.52
CA LEU A 603 -14.07 2.40 14.95
C LEU A 603 -14.74 1.72 16.16
N VAL A 604 -14.95 0.40 16.12
CA VAL A 604 -15.48 -0.35 17.27
C VAL A 604 -14.59 -0.17 18.51
N GLN A 605 -13.27 -0.20 18.35
CA GLN A 605 -12.31 0.03 19.44
C GLN A 605 -12.41 1.46 20.02
N LEU A 606 -12.74 2.47 19.22
CA LEU A 606 -12.92 3.85 19.70
C LEU A 606 -14.05 3.98 20.73
N VAL A 607 -15.05 3.09 20.71
CA VAL A 607 -16.15 3.09 21.69
C VAL A 607 -15.62 2.97 23.12
N TYR A 608 -14.51 2.25 23.32
CA TYR A 608 -13.87 2.09 24.62
C TYR A 608 -13.41 3.43 25.23
N PHE A 609 -12.88 4.34 24.41
CA PHE A 609 -12.31 5.62 24.83
C PHE A 609 -13.34 6.74 24.99
N LEU A 610 -14.61 6.52 24.61
CA LEU A 610 -15.65 7.53 24.74
C LEU A 610 -15.87 7.93 26.21
N PRO A 611 -15.99 9.24 26.50
CA PRO A 611 -16.32 9.71 27.85
C PRO A 611 -17.64 9.12 28.35
N CYS A 612 -18.72 9.24 27.55
CA CYS A 612 -20.03 8.72 27.91
C CYS A 612 -20.71 7.95 26.78
N LEU A 613 -21.53 6.96 27.17
CA LEU A 613 -22.29 6.12 26.26
C LEU A 613 -23.78 6.44 26.40
N PRO A 614 -24.32 7.42 25.64
CA PRO A 614 -25.73 7.79 25.73
C PRO A 614 -26.63 6.67 25.18
N THR A 615 -27.87 6.62 25.64
CA THR A 615 -28.87 5.62 25.21
C THR A 615 -29.11 5.62 23.70
N SER A 616 -29.07 6.78 23.05
CA SER A 616 -29.20 6.91 21.59
C SER A 616 -28.02 6.30 20.82
N LEU A 617 -26.81 6.32 21.40
CA LEU A 617 -25.66 5.65 20.82
C LEU A 617 -25.79 4.14 20.98
N LEU A 618 -26.19 3.66 22.16
CA LEU A 618 -26.37 2.23 22.42
C LEU A 618 -27.48 1.62 21.54
N SER A 619 -28.58 2.33 21.32
CA SER A 619 -29.61 1.88 20.39
C SER A 619 -29.09 1.80 18.95
N SER A 620 -28.29 2.78 18.53
CA SER A 620 -27.64 2.78 17.21
C SER A 620 -26.65 1.63 17.05
N LEU A 621 -25.78 1.43 18.04
CA LEU A 621 -24.82 0.32 18.09
C LEU A 621 -25.52 -1.05 18.10
N SER A 622 -26.60 -1.21 18.84
CA SER A 622 -27.40 -2.44 18.85
C SER A 622 -27.98 -2.70 17.46
N ARG A 623 -28.50 -1.67 16.79
CA ARG A 623 -29.00 -1.78 15.41
C ARG A 623 -27.88 -2.11 14.41
N CYS A 624 -26.67 -1.56 14.58
CA CYS A 624 -25.50 -1.93 13.78
C CYS A 624 -25.11 -3.42 13.95
N CYS A 625 -25.21 -3.97 15.17
CA CYS A 625 -25.02 -5.40 15.40
C CYS A 625 -26.07 -6.26 14.68
N ILE A 626 -27.31 -5.77 14.58
CA ILE A 626 -28.45 -6.52 14.05
C ILE A 626 -28.49 -6.52 12.52
N MET A 627 -28.20 -5.39 11.87
CA MET A 627 -28.41 -5.19 10.42
C MET A 627 -27.46 -5.95 9.49
N GLY A 628 -26.54 -6.78 10.03
CA GLY A 628 -25.60 -7.57 9.22
C GLY A 628 -24.53 -6.75 8.47
N ARG A 629 -24.44 -5.44 8.72
CA ARG A 629 -23.47 -4.52 8.08
C ARG A 629 -22.08 -4.57 8.74
N MET A 630 -22.02 -5.09 9.96
CA MET A 630 -20.83 -5.36 10.72
C MET A 630 -20.75 -6.88 10.92
N SER A 631 -19.56 -7.48 10.80
CA SER A 631 -19.40 -8.92 10.99
C SER A 631 -19.76 -9.36 12.41
N SER A 632 -20.15 -10.62 12.58
CA SER A 632 -20.43 -11.21 13.90
C SER A 632 -19.23 -11.13 14.86
N GLU A 633 -17.99 -11.21 14.34
CA GLU A 633 -16.77 -11.04 15.14
C GLU A 633 -16.59 -9.61 15.66
N LEU A 634 -16.92 -8.60 14.84
CA LEU A 634 -16.86 -7.20 15.25
C LEU A 634 -17.98 -6.86 16.25
N ALA A 635 -19.17 -7.43 16.06
CA ALA A 635 -20.25 -7.35 17.04
C ALA A 635 -19.83 -7.97 18.39
N ALA A 636 -19.12 -9.12 18.35
CA ALA A 636 -18.58 -9.74 19.55
C ALA A 636 -17.56 -8.85 20.28
N THR A 637 -16.67 -8.21 19.51
CA THR A 637 -15.69 -7.25 20.04
C THR A 637 -16.38 -6.06 20.70
N LEU A 638 -17.41 -5.51 20.07
CA LEU A 638 -18.20 -4.40 20.61
C LEU A 638 -18.91 -4.79 21.91
N ILE A 639 -19.54 -5.97 21.94
CA ILE A 639 -20.18 -6.52 23.15
C ILE A 639 -19.15 -6.67 24.27
N GLY A 640 -17.96 -7.19 23.96
CA GLY A 640 -16.84 -7.27 24.91
C GLY A 640 -16.42 -5.91 25.46
N ILE A 641 -16.28 -4.89 24.60
CA ILE A 641 -15.97 -3.51 25.01
C ILE A 641 -17.04 -2.94 25.95
N LEU A 642 -18.33 -3.14 25.63
CA LEU A 642 -19.43 -2.68 26.47
C LEU A 642 -19.48 -3.41 27.81
N HIS A 643 -19.17 -4.71 27.83
CA HIS A 643 -19.00 -5.48 29.07
C HIS A 643 -17.86 -4.89 29.93
N MET A 644 -16.71 -4.61 29.34
CA MET A 644 -15.56 -3.99 30.03
C MET A 644 -15.86 -2.57 30.56
N ARG A 645 -16.80 -1.85 29.96
CA ARG A 645 -17.28 -0.53 30.39
C ARG A 645 -18.41 -0.58 31.42
N SER A 646 -18.96 -1.76 31.69
CA SER A 646 -20.04 -1.99 32.66
C SER A 646 -19.52 -2.14 34.08
N SER A 647 -20.42 -2.04 35.07
CA SER A 647 -20.13 -2.32 36.48
C SER A 647 -19.79 -3.79 36.76
N PHE A 648 -20.12 -4.69 35.83
CA PHE A 648 -20.00 -6.15 35.99
C PHE A 648 -18.64 -6.70 35.57
N ALA A 649 -17.80 -5.91 34.90
CA ALA A 649 -16.43 -6.31 34.62
C ALA A 649 -15.63 -6.36 35.91
N GLY A 650 -14.97 -7.50 36.20
CA GLY A 650 -14.12 -7.68 37.39
C GLY A 650 -12.88 -6.78 37.42
N TRP A 651 -12.70 -5.87 36.45
CA TRP A 651 -11.53 -5.02 36.28
C TRP A 651 -11.92 -3.54 36.35
N LYS A 652 -11.28 -2.76 37.23
CA LYS A 652 -11.45 -1.30 37.28
C LYS A 652 -10.68 -0.65 36.13
N CYS A 653 -11.39 -0.18 35.12
CA CYS A 653 -10.84 0.61 34.02
C CYS A 653 -10.28 1.96 34.55
N GLN A 654 -9.07 2.34 34.11
CA GLN A 654 -8.43 3.60 34.51
C GLN A 654 -9.13 4.87 33.95
N VAL A 655 -10.04 4.72 32.97
CA VAL A 655 -10.74 5.83 32.28
C VAL A 655 -12.11 6.13 32.95
N GLN A 656 -12.20 6.03 34.28
CA GLN A 656 -13.47 6.23 35.02
C GLN A 656 -13.85 7.71 35.16
N GLU A 657 -14.37 8.29 34.08
CA GLU A 657 -15.35 9.39 34.13
C GLU A 657 -16.60 8.96 33.33
N GLY A 658 -17.32 7.93 33.79
CA GLY A 658 -18.64 7.54 33.25
C GLY A 658 -18.80 6.04 32.96
N SER A 659 -18.96 5.20 33.98
CA SER A 659 -19.38 3.81 33.79
C SER A 659 -20.72 3.71 33.05
N LEU A 660 -20.87 2.72 32.18
CA LEU A 660 -22.16 2.42 31.54
C LEU A 660 -23.18 2.06 32.63
N ASN A 661 -24.35 2.68 32.59
CA ASN A 661 -25.44 2.40 33.52
C ASN A 661 -25.99 0.98 33.30
N ASP A 662 -26.27 0.26 34.37
CA ASP A 662 -26.75 -1.14 34.33
C ASP A 662 -28.05 -1.28 33.52
N ILE A 663 -28.96 -0.29 33.63
CA ILE A 663 -30.22 -0.28 32.87
C ILE A 663 -29.93 -0.24 31.36
N ASP A 664 -29.02 0.64 30.95
CA ASP A 664 -28.68 0.84 29.55
C ASP A 664 -27.90 -0.35 28.98
N TYR A 665 -27.06 -0.98 29.83
CA TYR A 665 -26.38 -2.24 29.55
C TYR A 665 -27.38 -3.36 29.25
N PHE A 666 -28.33 -3.64 30.16
CA PHE A 666 -29.33 -4.69 29.93
C PHE A 666 -30.29 -4.35 28.78
N SER A 667 -30.62 -3.08 28.59
CA SER A 667 -31.44 -2.62 27.45
C SER A 667 -30.75 -2.90 26.10
N PHE A 668 -29.43 -2.64 26.02
CA PHE A 668 -28.62 -2.96 24.85
C PHE A 668 -28.62 -4.47 24.56
N PHE A 669 -28.37 -5.31 25.58
CA PHE A 669 -28.37 -6.76 25.40
C PHE A 669 -29.74 -7.29 25.00
N PHE A 670 -30.82 -6.80 25.62
CA PHE A 670 -32.17 -7.21 25.27
C PHE A 670 -32.50 -6.85 23.81
N SER A 671 -32.21 -5.61 23.40
CA SER A 671 -32.44 -5.16 22.01
C SER A 671 -31.63 -5.96 21.00
N THR A 672 -30.38 -6.29 21.35
CA THR A 672 -29.49 -7.08 20.50
C THR A 672 -29.93 -8.55 20.43
N LEU A 673 -30.43 -9.10 21.54
CA LEU A 673 -30.98 -10.46 21.66
C LEU A 673 -32.30 -10.63 20.89
N THR A 674 -33.15 -9.60 20.84
CA THR A 674 -34.40 -9.68 20.05
C THR A 674 -34.12 -9.68 18.55
N GLY A 675 -33.01 -9.11 18.10
CA GLY A 675 -32.62 -9.12 16.68
C GLY A 675 -33.46 -8.24 15.77
N PHE A 676 -34.40 -7.48 16.34
CA PHE A 676 -35.30 -6.57 15.63
C PHE A 676 -35.56 -5.35 16.50
N SER A 677 -35.68 -4.19 15.87
CA SER A 677 -36.06 -2.95 16.56
C SER A 677 -37.52 -3.02 17.01
N ARG A 678 -37.90 -2.16 17.96
CA ARG A 678 -39.29 -2.06 18.41
C ARG A 678 -40.23 -1.70 17.25
N GLU A 679 -39.81 -0.77 16.39
CA GLU A 679 -40.57 -0.33 15.23
C GLU A 679 -40.74 -1.48 14.23
N GLU A 680 -39.68 -2.27 14.00
CA GLU A 680 -39.71 -3.45 13.13
C GLU A 680 -40.69 -4.50 13.68
N LEU A 681 -40.59 -4.86 14.97
CA LEU A 681 -41.51 -5.81 15.61
C LEU A 681 -42.97 -5.36 15.57
N MET A 682 -43.23 -4.05 15.76
CA MET A 682 -44.59 -3.49 15.64
C MET A 682 -45.09 -3.50 14.20
N SER A 683 -44.21 -3.23 13.23
CA SER A 683 -44.55 -3.29 11.80
C SER A 683 -44.94 -4.71 11.39
N LEU A 684 -44.28 -5.74 11.92
CA LEU A 684 -44.59 -7.14 11.66
C LEU A 684 -46.00 -7.53 12.11
N GLN A 685 -46.55 -6.90 13.17
CA GLN A 685 -47.90 -7.19 13.65
C GLN A 685 -48.99 -6.77 12.64
N SER A 686 -48.68 -5.84 11.74
CA SER A 686 -49.63 -5.34 10.73
C SER A 686 -49.70 -6.22 9.47
N ILE A 687 -48.78 -7.18 9.32
CA ILE A 687 -48.68 -8.03 8.12
C ILE A 687 -49.80 -9.07 8.12
N ARG A 688 -50.72 -8.98 7.16
CA ARG A 688 -51.72 -10.02 6.87
C ARG A 688 -51.35 -10.78 5.59
N GLY A 689 -51.32 -12.11 5.65
CA GLY A 689 -51.40 -13.00 4.48
C GLY A 689 -50.19 -13.05 3.54
N LYS A 690 -48.95 -13.12 4.05
CA LYS A 690 -47.72 -13.26 3.24
C LYS A 690 -47.14 -14.69 3.26
N PRO A 691 -46.37 -15.11 2.23
CA PRO A 691 -45.74 -16.45 2.15
C PRO A 691 -44.63 -16.70 3.18
N HIS A 692 -44.13 -15.66 3.86
CA HIS A 692 -43.03 -15.76 4.84
C HIS A 692 -43.49 -15.92 6.29
N ILE A 693 -44.75 -16.30 6.53
CA ILE A 693 -45.28 -16.52 7.88
C ILE A 693 -45.68 -17.98 8.03
N SER A 694 -45.03 -18.69 8.96
CA SER A 694 -45.49 -20.01 9.40
C SER A 694 -46.52 -19.84 10.51
N GLN A 695 -47.67 -20.49 10.36
CA GLN A 695 -48.79 -20.41 11.28
C GLN A 695 -49.40 -21.79 11.51
N THR A 696 -49.93 -21.98 12.71
CA THR A 696 -50.66 -23.17 13.15
C THR A 696 -51.83 -22.69 13.99
N GLN A 697 -52.97 -23.40 13.94
CA GLN A 697 -54.14 -23.04 14.74
C GLN A 697 -53.98 -23.35 16.24
N LEU A 698 -52.95 -24.12 16.60
CA LEU A 698 -52.71 -24.60 17.96
C LEU A 698 -51.83 -23.67 18.82
N SER A 699 -51.15 -22.70 18.21
CA SER A 699 -50.35 -21.72 18.93
C SER A 699 -50.80 -20.29 18.62
N PRO A 700 -50.84 -19.40 19.63
CA PRO A 700 -51.09 -17.98 19.43
C PRO A 700 -49.93 -17.25 18.74
N VAL A 701 -48.73 -17.85 18.72
CA VAL A 701 -47.52 -17.26 18.12
C VAL A 701 -47.40 -17.70 16.66
N ARG A 702 -47.33 -16.74 15.74
CA ARG A 702 -47.01 -16.94 14.32
C ARG A 702 -45.56 -16.58 14.07
N LEU A 703 -44.85 -17.37 13.26
CA LEU A 703 -43.44 -17.17 13.02
C LEU A 703 -43.19 -16.40 11.73
N TYR A 704 -42.49 -15.27 11.82
CA TYR A 704 -41.91 -14.61 10.65
C TYR A 704 -40.57 -15.29 10.31
N LEU A 705 -40.45 -15.77 9.08
CA LEU A 705 -39.28 -16.54 8.65
C LEU A 705 -38.15 -15.60 8.23
N THR A 706 -37.03 -15.64 8.96
CA THR A 706 -35.82 -14.88 8.61
C THR A 706 -34.97 -15.59 7.57
N ASP A 707 -34.32 -14.82 6.69
CA ASP A 707 -33.37 -15.33 5.70
C ASP A 707 -32.17 -16.02 6.40
N LEU A 708 -31.54 -17.00 5.75
CA LEU A 708 -30.47 -17.80 6.37
C LEU A 708 -29.31 -16.93 6.86
N ASP A 709 -28.82 -16.00 6.03
CA ASP A 709 -27.70 -15.12 6.39
C ASP A 709 -28.04 -14.23 7.60
N GLN A 710 -29.26 -13.67 7.62
CA GLN A 710 -29.73 -12.87 8.74
C GLN A 710 -29.86 -13.72 10.02
N PHE A 711 -30.36 -14.95 9.88
CA PHE A 711 -30.49 -15.90 10.99
C PHE A 711 -29.13 -16.28 11.57
N LEU A 712 -28.18 -16.70 10.73
CA LEU A 712 -26.85 -17.14 11.16
C LEU A 712 -26.07 -16.00 11.82
N HIS A 713 -26.10 -14.80 11.23
CA HIS A 713 -25.48 -13.62 11.82
C HIS A 713 -26.08 -13.29 13.19
N HIS A 714 -27.41 -13.25 13.29
CA HIS A 714 -28.09 -13.00 14.56
C HIS A 714 -27.83 -14.11 15.59
N TRP A 715 -27.74 -15.36 15.16
CA TRP A 715 -27.42 -16.49 16.02
C TRP A 715 -26.02 -16.36 16.64
N SER A 716 -25.00 -16.05 15.82
CA SER A 716 -23.64 -15.80 16.33
C SER A 716 -23.60 -14.66 17.34
N VAL A 717 -24.30 -13.56 17.07
CA VAL A 717 -24.39 -12.43 18.01
C VAL A 717 -25.09 -12.86 19.31
N THR A 718 -26.17 -13.64 19.20
CA THR A 718 -26.92 -14.17 20.35
C THR A 718 -26.04 -15.01 21.26
N GLU A 719 -25.19 -15.88 20.71
CA GLU A 719 -24.29 -16.71 21.52
C GLU A 719 -23.34 -15.88 22.36
N VAL A 720 -22.80 -14.78 21.80
CA VAL A 720 -21.93 -13.84 22.52
C VAL A 720 -22.70 -13.09 23.59
N VAL A 721 -23.91 -12.62 23.29
CA VAL A 721 -24.80 -11.98 24.28
C VAL A 721 -25.08 -12.91 25.45
N CYS A 722 -25.46 -14.17 25.18
CA CYS A 722 -25.71 -15.14 26.24
C CYS A 722 -24.46 -15.42 27.07
N HIS A 723 -23.29 -15.50 26.43
CA HIS A 723 -22.02 -15.67 27.14
C HIS A 723 -21.77 -14.49 28.08
N SER A 724 -21.89 -13.24 27.60
CA SER A 724 -21.71 -12.03 28.42
C SER A 724 -22.75 -11.87 29.54
N LEU A 725 -23.97 -12.37 29.37
CA LEU A 725 -24.96 -12.41 30.45
C LEU A 725 -24.62 -13.51 31.49
N SER A 726 -24.03 -14.63 31.05
CA SER A 726 -23.68 -15.75 31.94
C SER A 726 -22.47 -15.48 32.85
N THR A 727 -21.65 -14.49 32.52
CA THR A 727 -20.51 -14.04 33.34
C THR A 727 -20.92 -13.12 34.49
N ILE A 728 -22.17 -12.62 34.50
CA ILE A 728 -22.68 -11.76 35.57
C ILE A 728 -22.84 -12.59 36.86
N PRO A 729 -22.29 -12.15 38.01
CA PRO A 729 -22.29 -12.92 39.25
C PRO A 729 -23.71 -13.28 39.75
N SER A 730 -24.66 -12.36 39.63
CA SER A 730 -26.03 -12.50 40.11
C SER A 730 -26.95 -13.03 39.00
N ARG A 731 -26.86 -14.35 38.73
CA ARG A 731 -27.61 -14.99 37.64
C ARG A 731 -29.13 -14.91 37.79
N SER A 732 -29.66 -15.08 39.01
CA SER A 732 -31.11 -15.01 39.28
C SER A 732 -31.69 -13.62 38.98
N GLN A 733 -31.01 -12.55 39.39
CA GLN A 733 -31.46 -11.18 39.10
C GLN A 733 -31.33 -10.85 37.62
N CYS A 734 -30.26 -11.29 36.95
CA CYS A 734 -30.12 -11.17 35.50
C CYS A 734 -31.27 -11.86 34.77
N PHE A 735 -31.64 -13.06 35.23
CA PHE A 735 -32.78 -13.81 34.70
C PHE A 735 -34.10 -13.07 34.92
N ASP A 736 -34.34 -12.51 36.11
CA ASP A 736 -35.56 -11.77 36.42
C ASP A 736 -35.72 -10.51 35.55
N ILE A 737 -34.63 -9.79 35.29
CA ILE A 737 -34.61 -8.63 34.37
C ILE A 737 -34.96 -9.08 32.95
N LEU A 738 -34.33 -10.15 32.46
CA LEU A 738 -34.59 -10.69 31.13
C LEU A 738 -36.06 -11.16 30.99
N GLN A 739 -36.55 -11.91 31.98
CA GLN A 739 -37.93 -12.37 32.06
C GLN A 739 -38.91 -11.19 32.02
N SER A 740 -38.65 -10.14 32.80
CA SER A 740 -39.48 -8.93 32.82
C SER A 740 -39.52 -8.26 31.44
N GLY A 741 -38.38 -8.18 30.75
CA GLY A 741 -38.29 -7.70 29.37
C GLY A 741 -39.12 -8.53 28.38
N ILE A 742 -38.99 -9.86 28.42
CA ILE A 742 -39.74 -10.77 27.54
C ILE A 742 -41.24 -10.62 27.79
N CYS A 743 -41.67 -10.67 29.06
CA CYS A 743 -43.07 -10.54 29.44
C CYS A 743 -43.68 -9.21 29.02
N LYS A 744 -42.91 -8.11 29.11
CA LYS A 744 -43.38 -6.77 28.78
C LYS A 744 -43.44 -6.52 27.27
N TYR A 745 -42.48 -7.01 26.50
CA TYR A 745 -42.31 -6.61 25.10
C TYR A 745 -42.68 -7.69 24.07
N LEU A 746 -42.73 -8.98 24.45
CA LEU A 746 -42.89 -10.07 23.48
C LEU A 746 -44.13 -10.96 23.72
N VAL A 747 -44.52 -11.21 24.97
CA VAL A 747 -45.63 -12.14 25.29
C VAL A 747 -46.98 -11.69 24.70
N GLY A 748 -47.15 -10.40 24.42
CA GLY A 748 -48.36 -9.84 23.77
C GLY A 748 -48.32 -9.79 22.24
N MET A 749 -47.23 -10.21 21.61
CA MET A 749 -47.07 -10.13 20.15
C MET A 749 -47.64 -11.38 19.47
N ALA A 750 -48.37 -11.19 18.37
CA ALA A 750 -48.96 -12.28 17.59
C ALA A 750 -47.96 -12.85 16.57
N VAL A 751 -47.10 -12.01 16.00
CA VAL A 751 -46.07 -12.40 15.02
C VAL A 751 -44.70 -12.19 15.63
N ILE A 752 -43.87 -13.23 15.66
CA ILE A 752 -42.51 -13.19 16.23
C ILE A 752 -41.54 -13.79 15.20
N PRO A 753 -40.39 -13.16 14.93
CA PRO A 753 -39.36 -13.76 14.08
C PRO A 753 -38.85 -15.07 14.66
N ASP A 754 -38.61 -16.06 13.81
CA ASP A 754 -38.06 -17.34 14.22
C ASP A 754 -36.65 -17.22 14.84
N SER A 755 -35.84 -16.29 14.34
CA SER A 755 -34.55 -15.92 14.94
C SER A 755 -34.72 -15.40 16.37
N THR A 756 -35.65 -14.46 16.60
CA THR A 756 -35.99 -13.92 17.93
C THR A 756 -36.46 -15.02 18.88
N ALA A 757 -37.40 -15.87 18.42
CA ALA A 757 -37.93 -16.97 19.21
C ALA A 757 -36.81 -17.95 19.60
N GLY A 758 -35.97 -18.36 18.64
CA GLY A 758 -34.81 -19.21 18.88
C GLY A 758 -33.81 -18.60 19.87
N SER A 759 -33.48 -17.32 19.71
CA SER A 759 -32.54 -16.60 20.57
C SER A 759 -33.00 -16.50 22.01
N ILE A 760 -34.30 -16.31 22.24
CA ILE A 760 -34.89 -16.30 23.59
C ILE A 760 -34.83 -17.68 24.24
N LEU A 761 -35.15 -18.74 23.50
CA LEU A 761 -35.01 -20.11 24.00
C LEU A 761 -33.55 -20.41 24.35
N CYS A 762 -32.60 -20.01 23.50
CA CYS A 762 -31.17 -20.15 23.75
C CYS A 762 -30.71 -19.38 25.01
N ALA A 763 -31.13 -18.12 25.15
CA ALA A 763 -30.78 -17.29 26.29
C ALA A 763 -31.32 -17.85 27.61
N ILE A 764 -32.58 -18.30 27.62
CA ILE A 764 -33.19 -18.90 28.81
C ILE A 764 -32.48 -20.21 29.18
N ASN A 765 -32.22 -21.09 28.20
CA ASN A 765 -31.45 -22.33 28.43
C ASN A 765 -30.09 -22.06 29.08
N LYS A 766 -29.37 -21.02 28.64
CA LYS A 766 -28.03 -20.70 29.12
C LYS A 766 -28.00 -19.98 30.48
N LEU A 767 -29.06 -19.23 30.81
CA LEU A 767 -29.10 -18.40 32.03
C LEU A 767 -29.87 -19.05 33.19
N LEU A 768 -30.69 -20.06 32.91
CA LEU A 768 -31.48 -20.71 33.94
C LEU A 768 -30.59 -21.47 34.95
N ASP A 769 -30.81 -21.21 36.23
CA ASP A 769 -30.20 -21.92 37.36
C ASP A 769 -31.30 -22.35 38.35
N GLN A 770 -30.99 -23.25 39.29
CA GLN A 770 -31.94 -23.79 40.28
C GLN A 770 -32.62 -22.71 41.13
N ALA A 771 -32.00 -21.53 41.25
CA ALA A 771 -32.52 -20.39 42.00
C ALA A 771 -33.53 -19.52 41.21
N CYS A 772 -33.73 -19.75 39.92
CA CYS A 772 -34.58 -18.91 39.06
C CYS A 772 -36.04 -19.36 39.09
N ILE A 773 -36.97 -18.40 39.22
CA ILE A 773 -38.41 -18.67 39.22
C ILE A 773 -39.05 -18.10 37.95
N LEU A 774 -39.65 -18.98 37.15
CA LEU A 774 -40.36 -18.58 35.94
C LEU A 774 -41.79 -18.13 36.24
N SER A 775 -42.18 -16.98 35.68
CA SER A 775 -43.56 -16.50 35.67
C SER A 775 -44.47 -17.40 34.82
N GLU A 776 -45.76 -17.48 35.14
CA GLU A 776 -46.71 -18.30 34.35
C GLU A 776 -46.84 -17.83 32.90
N ASN A 777 -46.78 -16.51 32.69
CA ASN A 777 -46.83 -15.91 31.35
C ASN A 777 -45.64 -16.36 30.51
N LEU A 778 -44.44 -16.39 31.09
CA LEU A 778 -43.25 -16.86 30.38
C LEU A 778 -43.36 -18.35 30.05
N HIS A 779 -43.83 -19.20 30.96
CA HIS A 779 -44.02 -20.64 30.67
C HIS A 779 -44.94 -20.88 29.45
N LYS A 780 -46.09 -20.19 29.39
CA LYS A 780 -47.04 -20.30 28.28
C LYS A 780 -46.45 -19.78 26.97
N PHE A 781 -45.73 -18.67 27.05
CA PHE A 781 -45.04 -18.09 25.90
C PHE A 781 -43.98 -19.03 25.33
N LEU A 782 -43.11 -19.58 26.18
CA LEU A 782 -42.07 -20.53 25.76
C LEU A 782 -42.67 -21.80 25.15
N ALA A 783 -43.75 -22.33 25.74
CA ALA A 783 -44.46 -23.48 25.18
C ALA A 783 -45.01 -23.18 23.78
N SER A 784 -45.58 -21.99 23.59
CA SER A 784 -46.10 -21.53 22.28
C SER A 784 -44.97 -21.35 21.27
N CYS A 785 -43.83 -20.77 21.66
CA CYS A 785 -42.65 -20.64 20.81
C CYS A 785 -42.06 -22.00 20.42
N CYS A 786 -41.87 -22.92 21.37
CA CYS A 786 -41.38 -24.27 21.10
C CYS A 786 -42.27 -25.01 20.10
N TYR A 787 -43.60 -24.99 20.31
CA TYR A 787 -44.51 -25.65 19.38
C TYR A 787 -44.48 -25.00 17.98
N SER A 788 -44.54 -23.67 17.90
CA SER A 788 -44.55 -22.96 16.61
C SER A 788 -43.26 -23.22 15.83
N LEU A 789 -42.10 -23.22 16.52
CA LEU A 789 -40.81 -23.53 15.91
C LEU A 789 -40.75 -24.98 15.45
N LEU A 790 -41.12 -25.95 16.29
CA LEU A 790 -41.10 -27.37 15.93
C LEU A 790 -42.07 -27.67 14.78
N TYR A 791 -43.25 -27.05 14.77
CA TYR A 791 -44.20 -27.14 13.67
C TYR A 791 -43.60 -26.58 12.36
N PHE A 792 -43.00 -25.40 12.42
CA PHE A 792 -42.27 -24.82 11.29
C PHE A 792 -41.18 -25.76 10.77
N LEU A 793 -40.33 -26.30 11.66
CA LEU A 793 -39.22 -27.18 11.26
C LEU A 793 -39.67 -28.49 10.59
N LEU A 794 -40.87 -28.96 10.90
CA LEU A 794 -41.44 -30.19 10.31
C LEU A 794 -42.24 -29.93 9.03
N THR A 795 -42.59 -28.68 8.75
CA THR A 795 -43.30 -28.24 7.54
C THR A 795 -42.37 -27.66 6.47
N LEU A 796 -41.08 -27.54 6.77
CA LEU A 796 -40.04 -27.18 5.80
C LEU A 796 -39.83 -28.31 4.77
N ASP A 797 -39.71 -27.94 3.50
CA ASP A 797 -39.37 -28.87 2.43
C ASP A 797 -37.98 -29.47 2.67
N LYS A 798 -37.89 -30.80 2.63
CA LYS A 798 -36.66 -31.55 2.96
C LYS A 798 -35.54 -31.38 1.93
N GLU A 799 -35.81 -30.75 0.79
CA GLU A 799 -34.88 -30.58 -0.33
C GLU A 799 -34.11 -29.24 -0.29
N ASP A 800 -34.51 -28.29 0.56
CA ASP A 800 -33.84 -26.98 0.68
C ASP A 800 -32.63 -27.05 1.63
N ALA A 801 -31.44 -27.12 1.05
CA ALA A 801 -30.17 -27.14 1.78
C ALA A 801 -29.96 -25.93 2.72
N GLU A 802 -30.54 -24.77 2.38
CA GLU A 802 -30.49 -23.55 3.20
C GLU A 802 -31.18 -23.71 4.57
N HIS A 803 -32.19 -24.57 4.67
CA HIS A 803 -33.00 -24.73 5.87
C HIS A 803 -32.44 -25.77 6.86
N ILE A 804 -31.45 -26.57 6.46
CA ILE A 804 -30.87 -27.64 7.31
C ILE A 804 -30.10 -27.04 8.49
N GLN A 805 -29.23 -26.05 8.26
CA GLN A 805 -28.43 -25.42 9.33
C GLN A 805 -29.32 -24.74 10.38
N LYS A 806 -30.34 -24.03 9.93
CA LYS A 806 -31.34 -23.39 10.78
C LYS A 806 -32.15 -24.40 11.59
N ARG A 807 -32.47 -25.54 10.98
CA ARG A 807 -33.24 -26.62 11.60
C ARG A 807 -32.51 -27.24 12.78
N ASP A 808 -31.24 -27.59 12.64
CA ASP A 808 -30.50 -28.26 13.72
C ASP A 808 -30.36 -27.37 14.97
N VAL A 809 -30.08 -26.09 14.75
CA VAL A 809 -29.91 -25.09 15.81
C VAL A 809 -31.21 -24.82 16.57
N LEU A 810 -32.31 -24.59 15.83
CA LEU A 810 -33.63 -24.33 16.43
C LEU A 810 -34.19 -25.59 17.10
N TRP A 811 -34.03 -26.76 16.48
CA TRP A 811 -34.42 -28.04 17.05
C TRP A 811 -33.69 -28.30 18.36
N GLY A 812 -32.36 -28.17 18.37
CA GLY A 812 -31.54 -28.34 19.57
C GLY A 812 -31.97 -27.40 20.70
N SER A 813 -32.30 -26.15 20.37
CA SER A 813 -32.76 -25.16 21.34
C SER A 813 -34.13 -25.50 21.94
N CYS A 814 -35.08 -25.96 21.11
CA CYS A 814 -36.40 -26.38 21.57
C CYS A 814 -36.31 -27.63 22.46
N ILE A 815 -35.55 -28.65 22.04
CA ILE A 815 -35.41 -29.89 22.81
C ILE A 815 -34.71 -29.63 24.15
N SER A 816 -33.65 -28.81 24.17
CA SER A 816 -32.97 -28.41 25.40
C SER A 816 -33.94 -27.70 26.36
N MET A 817 -34.79 -26.79 25.85
CA MET A 817 -35.82 -26.11 26.66
C MET A 817 -36.85 -27.08 27.24
N LEU A 818 -37.35 -28.00 26.42
CA LEU A 818 -38.36 -28.99 26.83
C LEU A 818 -37.81 -30.00 27.85
N ALA A 819 -36.52 -30.32 27.77
CA ALA A 819 -35.83 -31.16 28.73
C ALA A 819 -35.53 -30.41 30.04
N LEU A 820 -35.11 -29.15 29.95
CA LEU A 820 -34.75 -28.32 31.10
C LEU A 820 -35.97 -27.90 31.93
N LEU A 821 -37.11 -27.64 31.27
CA LEU A 821 -38.34 -27.15 31.90
C LEU A 821 -39.54 -28.08 31.61
N PRO A 822 -39.77 -29.11 32.44
CA PRO A 822 -40.84 -30.10 32.20
C PRO A 822 -42.24 -29.52 32.18
N ARG A 823 -42.46 -28.39 32.89
CA ARG A 823 -43.73 -27.65 32.87
C ARG A 823 -44.01 -27.03 31.51
N VAL A 824 -42.98 -26.58 30.78
CA VAL A 824 -43.12 -26.06 29.42
C VAL A 824 -43.56 -27.19 28.47
N LEU A 825 -42.95 -28.38 28.56
CA LEU A 825 -43.37 -29.56 27.80
C LEU A 825 -44.84 -29.91 28.09
N ARG A 826 -45.24 -29.96 29.36
CA ARG A 826 -46.64 -30.25 29.73
C ARG A 826 -47.61 -29.23 29.14
N LEU A 827 -47.31 -27.93 29.23
CA LEU A 827 -48.15 -26.87 28.66
C LEU A 827 -48.22 -26.96 27.13
N MET A 828 -47.11 -27.29 26.48
CA MET A 828 -47.05 -27.51 25.04
C MET A 828 -47.92 -28.70 24.62
N LEU A 829 -47.85 -29.82 25.34
CA LEU A 829 -48.71 -30.98 25.10
C LEU A 829 -50.18 -30.65 25.35
N GLN A 830 -50.50 -29.88 26.40
CA GLN A 830 -51.86 -29.42 26.68
C GLN A 830 -52.42 -28.50 25.59
N SER A 831 -51.58 -27.74 24.88
CA SER A 831 -52.04 -26.95 23.73
C SER A 831 -52.36 -27.81 22.49
N LEU A 832 -51.88 -29.06 22.40
CA LEU A 832 -52.16 -29.98 21.27
C LEU A 832 -53.57 -30.58 21.31
N GLN A 833 -54.56 -29.91 21.89
CA GLN A 833 -55.94 -30.40 21.92
C GLN A 833 -56.52 -30.47 20.51
N VAL A 834 -56.65 -31.69 20.02
CA VAL A 834 -56.96 -32.02 18.61
C VAL A 834 -58.33 -31.50 18.17
N SER A 835 -59.24 -31.24 19.12
CA SER A 835 -60.60 -30.74 18.86
C SER A 835 -60.67 -29.36 18.17
N ARG A 836 -59.55 -28.63 18.10
CA ARG A 836 -59.44 -27.29 17.49
C ARG A 836 -58.60 -27.25 16.20
N VAL A 837 -58.21 -28.41 15.67
CA VAL A 837 -57.17 -28.52 14.63
C VAL A 837 -57.77 -28.82 13.24
N CYS A 838 -57.23 -28.19 12.19
CA CYS A 838 -57.53 -28.56 10.81
C CYS A 838 -56.96 -29.95 10.47
N ARG A 839 -57.69 -30.76 9.70
CA ARG A 839 -57.27 -32.14 9.33
C ARG A 839 -55.87 -32.20 8.70
N GLU A 840 -55.45 -31.13 8.05
CA GLU A 840 -54.15 -30.99 7.37
C GLU A 840 -52.95 -30.90 8.33
N GLU A 841 -53.12 -30.44 9.59
CA GLU A 841 -52.01 -30.35 10.56
C GLU A 841 -51.78 -31.68 11.31
N LEU A 842 -52.72 -32.64 11.25
CA LEU A 842 -52.66 -33.91 11.98
C LEU A 842 -51.41 -34.74 11.68
N PRO A 843 -50.96 -34.91 10.41
CA PRO A 843 -49.75 -35.67 10.11
C PRO A 843 -48.49 -35.05 10.72
N VAL A 844 -48.41 -33.72 10.74
CA VAL A 844 -47.29 -32.96 11.31
C VAL A 844 -47.25 -33.13 12.83
N ILE A 845 -48.40 -33.07 13.50
CA ILE A 845 -48.52 -33.28 14.95
C ILE A 845 -48.12 -34.72 15.31
N ALA A 846 -48.56 -35.72 14.53
CA ALA A 846 -48.19 -37.10 14.75
C ALA A 846 -46.68 -37.33 14.58
N GLN A 847 -46.09 -36.74 13.54
CA GLN A 847 -44.65 -36.78 13.33
C GLN A 847 -43.89 -36.10 14.48
N LEU A 848 -44.38 -34.95 14.96
CA LEU A 848 -43.81 -34.25 16.11
C LEU A 848 -43.83 -35.13 17.37
N LEU A 849 -44.99 -35.68 17.73
CA LEU A 849 -45.13 -36.55 18.91
C LEU A 849 -44.21 -37.76 18.80
N ARG A 850 -44.14 -38.40 17.63
CA ARG A 850 -43.21 -39.51 17.38
C ARG A 850 -41.76 -39.11 17.65
N LEU A 851 -41.31 -37.98 17.13
CA LEU A 851 -39.94 -37.50 17.32
C LEU A 851 -39.65 -37.15 18.78
N LEU A 852 -40.60 -36.53 19.49
CA LEU A 852 -40.45 -36.20 20.91
C LEU A 852 -40.40 -37.46 21.80
N ILE A 853 -41.22 -38.49 21.49
CA ILE A 853 -41.24 -39.77 22.21
C ILE A 853 -39.90 -40.52 22.02
N GLN A 854 -39.35 -40.48 20.81
CA GLN A 854 -38.09 -41.16 20.49
C GLN A 854 -36.85 -40.44 21.04
N HIS A 855 -36.96 -39.16 21.40
CA HIS A 855 -35.82 -38.37 21.84
C HIS A 855 -35.40 -38.72 23.28
N GLY A 856 -34.18 -39.22 23.45
CA GLY A 856 -33.69 -39.76 24.72
C GLY A 856 -33.79 -38.81 25.92
N GLN A 857 -33.47 -37.52 25.73
CA GLN A 857 -33.51 -36.50 26.80
C GLN A 857 -34.94 -36.20 27.31
N LEU A 858 -35.97 -36.43 26.48
CA LEU A 858 -37.35 -36.12 26.83
C LEU A 858 -38.10 -37.33 27.41
N ARG A 859 -37.52 -38.53 27.33
CA ARG A 859 -38.20 -39.79 27.65
C ARG A 859 -38.83 -39.79 29.05
N SER A 860 -38.10 -39.38 30.08
CA SER A 860 -38.61 -39.32 31.46
C SER A 860 -39.80 -38.37 31.62
N HIS A 861 -39.75 -37.21 30.97
CA HIS A 861 -40.83 -36.23 30.99
C HIS A 861 -42.02 -36.65 30.14
N MET A 862 -41.80 -37.37 29.04
CA MET A 862 -42.86 -37.97 28.22
C MET A 862 -43.60 -39.08 28.97
N VAL A 863 -42.89 -39.95 29.69
CA VAL A 863 -43.50 -40.96 30.59
C VAL A 863 -44.34 -40.29 31.68
N THR A 864 -43.86 -39.19 32.26
CA THR A 864 -44.61 -38.44 33.28
C THR A 864 -45.91 -37.82 32.75
N ASN A 865 -46.04 -37.67 31.42
CA ASN A 865 -47.23 -37.14 30.75
C ASN A 865 -47.91 -38.21 29.86
N GLU A 866 -47.69 -39.51 30.12
CA GLU A 866 -48.21 -40.62 29.31
C GLU A 866 -49.72 -40.52 29.08
N LEU A 867 -50.51 -40.25 30.12
CA LEU A 867 -51.97 -40.10 30.02
C LEU A 867 -52.39 -38.95 29.11
N LEU A 868 -51.67 -37.82 29.14
CA LEU A 868 -51.93 -36.68 28.25
C LEU A 868 -51.62 -37.04 26.80
N VAL A 869 -50.48 -37.72 26.56
CA VAL A 869 -50.09 -38.18 25.23
C VAL A 869 -51.10 -39.21 24.69
N GLN A 870 -51.52 -40.15 25.52
CA GLN A 870 -52.53 -41.16 25.17
C GLN A 870 -53.87 -40.50 24.80
N GLN A 871 -54.29 -39.47 25.55
CA GLN A 871 -55.51 -38.72 25.25
C GLN A 871 -55.41 -37.99 23.91
N ILE A 872 -54.27 -37.34 23.62
CA ILE A 872 -54.04 -36.68 22.33
C ILE A 872 -54.11 -37.69 21.18
N ILE A 873 -53.45 -38.85 21.30
CA ILE A 873 -53.48 -39.90 20.28
C ILE A 873 -54.92 -40.41 20.07
N LYS A 874 -55.67 -40.61 21.16
CA LYS A 874 -57.08 -41.03 21.09
C LYS A 874 -57.95 -39.98 20.40
N ASP A 875 -57.73 -38.70 20.65
CA ASP A 875 -58.45 -37.61 20.01
C ASP A 875 -58.10 -37.49 18.51
N MET A 876 -56.86 -37.79 18.11
CA MET A 876 -56.48 -37.89 16.69
C MET A 876 -57.19 -39.05 15.99
N MET A 877 -57.38 -40.17 16.69
CA MET A 877 -58.11 -41.34 16.17
C MET A 877 -59.60 -41.06 15.95
N THR A 878 -60.25 -40.32 16.85
CA THR A 878 -61.69 -40.05 16.77
C THR A 878 -62.06 -39.04 15.68
N LEU A 879 -61.18 -38.08 15.36
CA LEU A 879 -61.42 -37.06 14.34
C LEU A 879 -61.23 -37.57 12.90
N LYS A 880 -60.58 -38.73 12.73
CA LYS A 880 -60.33 -39.35 11.43
C LYS A 880 -61.46 -40.32 11.05
N THR A 881 -62.51 -39.81 10.43
CA THR A 881 -63.69 -40.58 9.97
C THR A 881 -63.55 -41.14 8.54
N GLY A 882 -62.33 -41.52 8.10
CA GLY A 882 -62.09 -42.06 6.75
C GLY A 882 -61.63 -43.53 6.76
N GLU A 883 -62.06 -44.33 5.77
CA GLU A 883 -61.83 -45.79 5.69
C GLU A 883 -60.36 -46.23 5.52
N VAL A 884 -59.42 -45.30 5.30
CA VAL A 884 -57.99 -45.60 5.10
C VAL A 884 -57.17 -45.19 6.34
N GLN A 885 -56.65 -46.17 7.08
CA GLN A 885 -55.59 -45.95 8.06
C GLN A 885 -54.34 -45.46 7.32
N GLU A 886 -53.85 -44.27 7.67
CA GLU A 886 -52.63 -43.70 7.06
C GLU A 886 -51.43 -44.16 7.88
N GLN A 887 -50.33 -44.45 7.18
CA GLN A 887 -49.12 -45.05 7.74
C GLN A 887 -48.53 -44.27 8.93
N TRP A 888 -48.61 -42.93 8.93
CA TRP A 888 -48.10 -42.08 10.00
C TRP A 888 -48.80 -42.31 11.35
N LEU A 889 -50.08 -42.70 11.33
CA LEU A 889 -50.88 -42.92 12.52
C LEU A 889 -50.58 -44.29 13.15
N THR A 890 -50.39 -45.30 12.30
CA THR A 890 -49.90 -46.62 12.72
C THR A 890 -48.50 -46.52 13.33
N ASP A 891 -47.61 -45.76 12.70
CA ASP A 891 -46.26 -45.50 13.19
C ASP A 891 -46.26 -44.80 14.57
N LEU A 892 -47.14 -43.80 14.77
CA LEU A 892 -47.27 -43.12 16.06
C LEU A 892 -47.76 -44.07 17.16
N HIS A 893 -48.79 -44.86 16.88
CA HIS A 893 -49.31 -45.86 17.82
C HIS A 893 -48.25 -46.91 18.19
N TYR A 894 -47.49 -47.40 17.21
CA TYR A 894 -46.39 -48.32 17.43
C TYR A 894 -45.30 -47.70 18.33
N CYS A 895 -44.91 -46.44 18.05
CA CYS A 895 -43.94 -45.72 18.87
C CYS A 895 -44.44 -45.51 20.31
N PHE A 896 -45.69 -45.13 20.50
CA PHE A 896 -46.28 -44.99 21.83
C PHE A 896 -46.21 -46.31 22.62
N ASN A 897 -46.59 -47.43 21.98
CA ASN A 897 -46.62 -48.74 22.63
C ASN A 897 -45.22 -49.24 23.02
N ILE A 898 -44.19 -48.97 22.21
CA ILE A 898 -42.82 -49.40 22.48
C ILE A 898 -42.15 -48.55 23.55
N TYR A 899 -42.29 -47.23 23.44
CA TYR A 899 -41.47 -46.31 24.22
C TYR A 899 -42.13 -45.82 25.51
N LEU A 900 -43.46 -45.89 25.61
CA LEU A 900 -44.23 -45.39 26.76
C LEU A 900 -45.06 -46.48 27.44
N ALA A 901 -45.80 -47.32 26.70
CA ALA A 901 -46.78 -48.27 27.27
C ALA A 901 -46.19 -49.52 27.97
N SER A 902 -44.86 -49.62 28.14
CA SER A 902 -44.20 -50.81 28.69
C SER A 902 -44.22 -50.92 30.22
N HIS A 903 -45.25 -50.42 30.90
CA HIS A 903 -45.49 -50.69 32.33
C HIS A 903 -46.63 -51.71 32.49
N PRO A 904 -46.39 -52.89 33.10
CA PRO A 904 -47.43 -53.88 33.28
C PRO A 904 -48.48 -53.36 34.28
N GLN A 905 -49.74 -53.31 33.83
CA GLN A 905 -50.87 -53.16 34.73
C GLN A 905 -50.84 -54.28 35.78
N GLY A 906 -50.80 -53.92 37.06
CA GLY A 906 -51.00 -54.85 38.17
C GLY A 906 -52.37 -55.54 38.08
N PRO A 907 -52.53 -56.73 38.67
CA PRO A 907 -53.66 -57.60 38.36
C PRO A 907 -54.94 -57.17 39.08
N GLY A 908 -56.04 -57.08 38.32
CA GLY A 908 -57.40 -57.34 38.81
C GLY A 908 -58.47 -56.34 38.33
N PRO A 909 -59.75 -56.75 38.26
CA PRO A 909 -60.31 -58.07 37.96
C PRO A 909 -61.23 -58.07 36.71
N MET A 910 -61.56 -59.29 36.27
CA MET A 910 -62.49 -59.67 35.21
C MET A 910 -63.88 -58.99 35.22
N ASN A 911 -64.51 -59.04 34.03
CA ASN A 911 -65.95 -58.87 33.68
C ASN A 911 -66.43 -57.44 33.39
N THR A 912 -67.26 -57.11 32.38
CA THR A 912 -68.17 -57.85 31.46
C THR A 912 -68.62 -56.87 30.35
N VAL A 913 -68.57 -57.26 29.06
CA VAL A 913 -69.71 -57.45 28.13
C VAL A 913 -70.59 -56.21 27.82
N TYR A 914 -70.67 -55.93 26.50
CA TYR A 914 -71.42 -54.93 25.70
C TYR A 914 -70.90 -53.50 25.62
#